data_AF-A0A973A022-F1
#
_entry.id   AF-A0A973A022-F1
#
_cell.length_a   1.000
_cell.length_b   1.000
_cell.length_c   1.000
_cell.angle_alpha   90.00
_cell.angle_beta   90.00
_cell.angle_gamma   90.00
#
_symmetry.space_group_name_H-M   'P 1'
#
loop_
_entity.id
_entity.type
_entity.pdbx_description
1 polymer ?
#
loop_
_entity_poly.entity_id
_entity_poly.type
_entity_poly.pdbx_seq_one_letter_code
_entity_poly.pdbx_strand_id
1 'polypeptide(L)'
;HGWSKAKIGSHVVRNNHISHCEKNGIHGSLGGIFSTIEGNTICDIAQRGWINGPDVAGLKLLASHDTLIKDNHIYRCSAVGGIWLDWMAQGTRVTGNLLHDNSKDLFMEVNHGPFLIDHNLFLSSRSLQDWSQGGAYAHNLMAGSIDGRTEKRKTPFFNLHTVQHMQLSDIQHRDLRFHNNLFVGPAGLSALADKAENLQAMGNVYTAGAKPSVKDRDACVASDMYPGLRLQEKPDGWWLEMVVDPAWISKQKRTVVTTELLGKAKIPDAPFEQPDGTAYRLDTDYFARKRNTENPSPGPFQWASEKGIRLKVWPRKQALNRQGAAQGTQSKPNIVVVLTDDLGYGDVSFLNAASKARTPHMDSLAREGVYFTDAHSPSAICLPTRYSILTGCYAWRNPVLQRGVLMPWDAPAIRPGEVTMPALLKKAGYTTACIGKWHLGFHWPWKEGYSSRRARSGGHSIATNNMFDWTRPITGGPLAIGFDTYFGDDVPNFPPYAFIENDRLTCDPVDILPKDMTSIGFRGSIHGKGPGQSGWTFERVMPAITKRAVAYIDTASPKDTPFFLWFATTSPHTPVVPTQAFQNKSRAGYYGDYVVQTDHSVGQIVEALKRNHCFDNTLLIVTSDNGPSPIVQRIIEAYDHLPAGQLRGMKFDSWEGGHRVPFIASWPERGISGGKRIDDPLLLTDLYATTAAVAGVEVPDLKDSLDMMETLLGHGAVRTEMVYHNGKGQLGLRQNDWVLLEGGGGNREPEWRRKRFGIQSPDAPIQLFNLSDDLAQQVNVASRHPEMVRALSARLQVIKRTGD
;
A
#
# COMPACT_ATOMS: atom_id res chain seq x y z
N HIS A 1 -1.59 11.34 -40.21
CA HIS A 1 -2.15 10.09 -39.67
C HIS A 1 -2.47 10.08 -38.17
N GLY A 2 -2.48 11.22 -37.45
CA GLY A 2 -3.23 11.34 -36.19
C GLY A 2 -2.84 10.39 -35.04
N TRP A 3 -1.59 9.95 -34.95
CA TRP A 3 -1.10 9.16 -33.80
C TRP A 3 -0.64 10.14 -32.71
N SER A 4 -1.33 10.13 -31.58
CA SER A 4 -0.97 10.86 -30.36
C SER A 4 -1.10 9.91 -29.19
N LYS A 5 -0.45 10.20 -28.06
CA LYS A 5 -0.60 9.40 -26.83
C LYS A 5 -2.06 9.10 -26.49
N ALA A 6 -2.95 10.09 -26.67
CA ALA A 6 -4.39 9.93 -26.42
C ALA A 6 -5.09 8.91 -27.35
N LYS A 7 -4.55 8.66 -28.55
CA LYS A 7 -5.18 7.79 -29.56
C LYS A 7 -4.60 6.39 -29.60
N ILE A 8 -3.29 6.24 -29.38
CA ILE A 8 -2.60 4.94 -29.48
C ILE A 8 -2.14 4.39 -28.12
N GLY A 9 -2.27 5.18 -27.05
CA GLY A 9 -1.91 4.76 -25.69
C GLY A 9 -0.40 4.83 -25.43
N SER A 10 0.00 4.08 -24.39
CA SER A 10 1.37 3.94 -23.90
C SER A 10 1.46 2.69 -23.04
N HIS A 11 2.67 2.16 -22.83
CA HIS A 11 2.91 1.06 -21.89
C HIS A 11 3.58 1.55 -20.61
N VAL A 12 3.31 0.84 -19.50
CA VAL A 12 4.08 0.96 -18.25
C VAL A 12 4.68 -0.40 -17.94
N VAL A 13 6.00 -0.52 -18.07
CA VAL A 13 6.75 -1.74 -17.77
C VAL A 13 7.57 -1.49 -16.52
N ARG A 14 7.14 -2.05 -15.38
CA ARG A 14 7.76 -1.75 -14.10
C ARG A 14 7.93 -2.89 -13.12
N ASN A 15 8.99 -2.79 -12.32
CA ASN A 15 9.30 -3.68 -11.19
C ASN A 15 9.40 -5.16 -11.59
N ASN A 16 9.91 -5.45 -12.78
CA ASN A 16 10.13 -6.81 -13.25
C ASN A 16 11.57 -7.26 -12.96
N HIS A 17 11.74 -8.57 -12.74
CA HIS A 17 13.05 -9.23 -12.82
C HIS A 17 13.09 -10.07 -14.10
N ILE A 18 13.89 -9.65 -15.08
CA ILE A 18 14.00 -10.27 -16.40
C ILE A 18 15.42 -10.80 -16.53
N SER A 19 15.58 -12.11 -16.65
CA SER A 19 16.91 -12.70 -16.78
C SER A 19 16.99 -13.88 -17.72
N HIS A 20 18.21 -14.23 -18.14
CA HIS A 20 18.51 -15.43 -18.92
C HIS A 20 17.74 -15.53 -20.25
N CYS A 21 17.43 -14.38 -20.86
CA CYS A 21 16.79 -14.32 -22.17
C CYS A 21 17.86 -14.27 -23.26
N GLU A 22 17.76 -15.11 -24.28
CA GLU A 22 18.80 -15.20 -25.32
C GLU A 22 18.66 -14.16 -26.44
N LYS A 23 17.59 -13.35 -26.46
CA LYS A 23 17.36 -12.31 -27.49
C LYS A 23 17.29 -10.91 -26.91
N ASN A 24 16.24 -10.57 -26.14
CA ASN A 24 16.12 -9.28 -25.50
C ASN A 24 15.44 -9.45 -24.14
N GLY A 25 15.71 -8.55 -23.18
CA GLY A 25 14.92 -8.45 -21.96
C GLY A 25 13.60 -7.71 -22.21
N ILE A 26 13.69 -6.49 -22.73
CA ILE A 26 12.55 -5.69 -23.20
C ILE A 26 12.80 -5.31 -24.65
N HIS A 27 11.82 -5.56 -25.52
CA HIS A 27 11.89 -5.24 -26.94
C HIS A 27 10.61 -4.58 -27.44
N GLY A 28 10.73 -3.51 -28.21
CA GLY A 28 9.59 -2.82 -28.81
C GLY A 28 9.95 -2.14 -30.12
N SER A 29 8.98 -2.05 -31.04
CA SER A 29 9.09 -1.31 -32.30
C SER A 29 7.82 -0.51 -32.54
N LEU A 30 7.90 0.82 -32.49
CA LEU A 30 6.78 1.77 -32.47
C LEU A 30 5.80 1.61 -31.28
N GLY A 31 5.62 0.41 -30.73
CA GLY A 31 4.92 0.18 -29.47
C GLY A 31 5.65 0.71 -28.24
N GLY A 32 6.92 1.12 -28.38
CA GLY A 32 7.68 1.73 -27.29
C GLY A 32 7.32 3.19 -27.01
N ILE A 33 6.68 3.90 -27.95
CA ILE A 33 6.42 5.33 -27.82
C ILE A 33 5.53 5.68 -26.63
N PHE A 34 5.74 6.87 -26.06
CA PHE A 34 5.01 7.42 -24.92
C PHE A 34 5.08 6.57 -23.63
N SER A 35 5.92 5.53 -23.59
CA SER A 35 5.91 4.51 -22.53
C SER A 35 6.81 4.89 -21.36
N THR A 36 6.55 4.29 -20.20
CA THR A 36 7.41 4.38 -19.02
C THR A 36 7.99 2.99 -18.71
N ILE A 37 9.31 2.90 -18.63
CA ILE A 37 10.03 1.68 -18.24
C ILE A 37 10.83 1.98 -16.97
N GLU A 38 10.35 1.48 -15.83
CA GLU A 38 10.90 1.84 -14.51
C GLU A 38 11.09 0.69 -13.51
N GLY A 39 12.12 0.76 -12.67
CA GLY A 39 12.26 -0.16 -11.53
C GLY A 39 12.60 -1.61 -11.91
N ASN A 40 12.97 -1.89 -13.16
CA ASN A 40 13.23 -3.26 -13.60
C ASN A 40 14.68 -3.68 -13.32
N THR A 41 14.88 -4.95 -12.99
CA THR A 41 16.17 -5.63 -13.01
C THR A 41 16.25 -6.47 -14.27
N ILE A 42 17.16 -6.15 -15.19
CA ILE A 42 17.35 -6.85 -16.47
C ILE A 42 18.78 -7.40 -16.49
N CYS A 43 18.94 -8.71 -16.48
CA CYS A 43 20.28 -9.29 -16.43
C CYS A 43 20.46 -10.57 -17.23
N ASP A 44 21.72 -10.93 -17.45
CA ASP A 44 22.07 -12.21 -18.08
C ASP A 44 21.43 -12.41 -19.46
N ILE A 45 21.44 -11.35 -20.28
CA ILE A 45 20.83 -11.34 -21.60
C ILE A 45 21.85 -11.76 -22.66
N ALA A 46 21.45 -12.73 -23.48
CA ALA A 46 22.22 -13.34 -24.57
C ALA A 46 23.56 -13.99 -24.15
N GLN A 47 23.72 -14.34 -22.87
CA GLN A 47 24.99 -14.81 -22.30
C GLN A 47 25.50 -16.12 -22.94
N ARG A 48 24.61 -16.96 -23.50
CA ARG A 48 25.01 -18.21 -24.14
C ARG A 48 25.41 -18.04 -25.61
N GLY A 49 25.13 -16.88 -26.21
CA GLY A 49 25.45 -16.59 -27.61
C GLY A 49 24.67 -17.44 -28.61
N TRP A 50 23.54 -18.02 -28.22
CA TRP A 50 22.73 -18.87 -29.10
C TRP A 50 22.08 -18.07 -30.24
N ILE A 51 21.73 -16.81 -29.97
CA ILE A 51 21.18 -15.88 -30.95
C ILE A 51 22.19 -14.74 -31.09
N ASN A 52 23.00 -14.80 -32.16
CA ASN A 52 23.90 -13.73 -32.56
C ASN A 52 23.32 -13.03 -33.79
N GLY A 53 22.96 -11.76 -33.64
CA GLY A 53 22.42 -10.96 -34.73
C GLY A 53 22.18 -9.50 -34.33
N PRO A 54 21.84 -8.63 -35.31
CA PRO A 54 21.27 -7.32 -35.01
C PRO A 54 20.00 -7.49 -34.15
N ASP A 55 19.71 -6.49 -33.31
CA ASP A 55 18.56 -6.42 -32.39
C ASP A 55 18.59 -7.29 -31.12
N VAL A 56 19.76 -7.40 -30.48
CA VAL A 56 19.97 -8.13 -29.20
C VAL A 56 20.57 -7.19 -28.14
N ALA A 57 19.77 -6.78 -27.16
CA ALA A 57 20.17 -5.97 -26.00
C ALA A 57 19.29 -6.26 -24.76
N GLY A 58 19.70 -5.80 -23.58
CA GLY A 58 18.86 -5.88 -22.38
C GLY A 58 17.52 -5.15 -22.57
N LEU A 59 17.58 -3.93 -23.09
CA LEU A 59 16.44 -3.12 -23.48
C LEU A 59 16.70 -2.56 -24.89
N LYS A 60 15.92 -3.02 -25.88
CA LYS A 60 15.96 -2.53 -27.26
C LYS A 60 14.64 -1.88 -27.62
N LEU A 61 14.67 -0.62 -28.02
CA LEU A 61 13.51 0.05 -28.60
C LEU A 61 13.84 0.60 -29.98
N LEU A 62 13.02 0.23 -30.96
CA LEU A 62 12.90 0.95 -32.21
C LEU A 62 11.80 2.01 -32.06
N ALA A 63 12.14 3.29 -32.24
CA ALA A 63 11.26 4.43 -31.98
C ALA A 63 10.81 4.57 -30.52
N SER A 64 11.69 5.12 -29.67
CA SER A 64 11.40 5.43 -28.27
C SER A 64 10.81 6.82 -28.06
N HIS A 65 10.15 7.42 -29.06
CA HIS A 65 9.58 8.77 -28.99
C HIS A 65 8.80 9.02 -27.68
N ASP A 66 9.14 10.07 -26.94
CA ASP A 66 8.58 10.42 -25.61
C ASP A 66 8.57 9.27 -24.58
N THR A 67 9.55 8.37 -24.65
CA THR A 67 9.67 7.28 -23.67
C THR A 67 10.49 7.74 -22.46
N LEU A 68 10.02 7.39 -21.26
CA LEU A 68 10.76 7.57 -20.01
C LEU A 68 11.36 6.22 -19.57
N ILE A 69 12.68 6.09 -19.64
CA ILE A 69 13.42 4.93 -19.14
C ILE A 69 14.15 5.36 -17.87
N LYS A 70 13.66 4.95 -16.70
CA LYS A 70 14.25 5.40 -15.45
C LYS A 70 14.42 4.32 -14.40
N ASP A 71 15.39 4.49 -13.51
CA ASP A 71 15.50 3.64 -12.32
C ASP A 71 15.53 2.14 -12.63
N ASN A 72 16.24 1.71 -13.67
CA ASN A 72 16.45 0.29 -13.98
C ASN A 72 17.87 -0.14 -13.61
N HIS A 73 18.04 -1.43 -13.32
CA HIS A 73 19.32 -2.08 -13.10
C HIS A 73 19.58 -3.09 -14.21
N ILE A 74 20.52 -2.79 -15.09
CA ILE A 74 20.75 -3.54 -16.33
C ILE A 74 22.20 -4.01 -16.38
N TYR A 75 22.43 -5.31 -16.29
CA TYR A 75 23.79 -5.84 -16.17
C TYR A 75 23.98 -7.21 -16.80
N ARG A 76 25.23 -7.54 -17.16
CA ARG A 76 25.55 -8.80 -17.87
C ARG A 76 24.67 -9.00 -19.11
N CYS A 77 24.51 -7.96 -19.91
CA CYS A 77 23.89 -8.05 -21.23
C CYS A 77 24.98 -8.08 -22.31
N SER A 78 25.00 -9.13 -23.13
CA SER A 78 25.97 -9.33 -24.20
C SER A 78 25.44 -8.84 -25.56
N ALA A 79 26.08 -9.22 -26.66
CA ALA A 79 25.81 -8.70 -28.01
C ALA A 79 25.88 -7.15 -28.08
N VAL A 80 24.76 -6.45 -28.28
CA VAL A 80 24.75 -4.99 -28.41
C VAL A 80 24.77 -4.29 -27.06
N GLY A 81 24.37 -4.92 -25.95
CA GLY A 81 24.62 -4.42 -24.59
C GLY A 81 23.37 -4.13 -23.77
N GLY A 82 23.44 -3.12 -22.89
CA GLY A 82 22.39 -2.78 -21.93
C GLY A 82 21.16 -2.14 -22.58
N ILE A 83 21.24 -0.86 -22.93
CA ILE A 83 20.16 -0.11 -23.59
C ILE A 83 20.55 0.21 -25.03
N TRP A 84 19.66 -0.10 -25.98
CA TRP A 84 19.79 0.28 -27.38
C TRP A 84 18.53 1.01 -27.84
N LEU A 85 18.69 2.29 -28.16
CA LEU A 85 17.65 3.14 -28.71
C LEU A 85 17.94 3.42 -30.17
N ASP A 86 17.10 2.88 -31.03
CA ASP A 86 17.29 2.81 -32.46
C ASP A 86 16.18 3.59 -33.15
N TRP A 87 16.55 4.62 -33.92
CA TRP A 87 15.64 5.52 -34.64
C TRP A 87 14.64 6.27 -33.73
N MET A 88 14.32 7.51 -34.13
CA MET A 88 13.15 8.23 -33.62
C MET A 88 13.04 8.39 -32.08
N ALA A 89 14.15 8.63 -31.39
CA ALA A 89 14.16 8.83 -29.93
C ALA A 89 13.76 10.25 -29.46
N GLN A 90 13.07 11.07 -30.27
CA GLN A 90 12.71 12.44 -29.89
C GLN A 90 11.87 12.48 -28.60
N GLY A 91 12.20 13.38 -27.68
CA GLY A 91 11.57 13.50 -26.36
C GLY A 91 11.88 12.36 -25.39
N THR A 92 12.69 11.37 -25.78
CA THR A 92 13.10 10.28 -24.87
C THR A 92 13.92 10.83 -23.72
N ARG A 93 13.67 10.33 -22.51
CA ARG A 93 14.52 10.56 -21.35
C ARG A 93 15.01 9.25 -20.74
N VAL A 94 16.32 9.10 -20.57
CA VAL A 94 16.96 7.97 -19.88
C VAL A 94 17.61 8.48 -18.61
N THR A 95 17.06 8.12 -17.43
CA THR A 95 17.51 8.73 -16.17
C THR A 95 17.59 7.81 -14.95
N GLY A 96 18.63 7.95 -14.12
CA GLY A 96 18.71 7.23 -12.84
C GLY A 96 18.97 5.72 -12.95
N ASN A 97 19.46 5.22 -14.09
CA ASN A 97 19.70 3.79 -14.30
C ASN A 97 21.10 3.38 -13.80
N LEU A 98 21.21 2.16 -13.28
CA LEU A 98 22.48 1.48 -12.97
C LEU A 98 22.80 0.46 -14.06
N LEU A 99 23.90 0.66 -14.79
CA LEU A 99 24.36 -0.24 -15.83
C LEU A 99 25.81 -0.68 -15.59
N HIS A 100 26.08 -1.98 -15.62
CA HIS A 100 27.42 -2.54 -15.42
C HIS A 100 27.57 -3.93 -16.06
N ASP A 101 28.80 -4.37 -16.29
CA ASP A 101 29.12 -5.69 -16.86
C ASP A 101 28.42 -6.01 -18.20
N ASN A 102 28.01 -4.99 -18.95
CA ASN A 102 27.44 -5.12 -20.30
C ASN A 102 28.54 -5.02 -21.36
N SER A 103 28.28 -5.51 -22.58
CA SER A 103 29.19 -5.28 -23.72
C SER A 103 29.35 -3.78 -24.03
N LYS A 104 28.28 -3.02 -23.82
CA LYS A 104 28.24 -1.56 -23.66
C LYS A 104 26.96 -1.17 -22.91
N ASP A 105 26.95 -0.01 -22.25
CA ASP A 105 25.77 0.39 -21.46
C ASP A 105 24.68 1.06 -22.29
N LEU A 106 25.04 2.04 -23.11
CA LEU A 106 24.09 2.78 -23.95
C LEU A 106 24.54 2.83 -25.40
N PHE A 107 23.63 2.47 -26.31
CA PHE A 107 23.78 2.64 -27.74
C PHE A 107 22.65 3.52 -28.31
N MET A 108 23.01 4.70 -28.77
CA MET A 108 22.11 5.59 -29.50
C MET A 108 22.36 5.44 -30.99
N GLU A 109 21.44 4.81 -31.71
CA GLU A 109 21.62 4.54 -33.14
C GLU A 109 20.67 5.37 -34.00
N VAL A 110 21.24 6.20 -34.87
CA VAL A 110 20.57 6.98 -35.92
C VAL A 110 19.35 7.78 -35.47
N ASN A 111 19.46 8.41 -34.31
CA ASN A 111 18.46 9.31 -33.78
C ASN A 111 18.75 10.76 -34.17
N HIS A 112 17.68 11.51 -34.40
CA HIS A 112 17.69 12.95 -34.37
C HIS A 112 17.01 13.36 -33.07
N GLY A 113 17.67 14.15 -32.23
CA GLY A 113 17.12 14.62 -30.97
C GLY A 113 15.90 15.53 -31.14
N PRO A 114 15.45 16.20 -30.05
CA PRO A 114 16.08 16.21 -28.74
C PRO A 114 15.85 14.90 -27.98
N PHE A 115 16.88 14.38 -27.29
CA PHE A 115 16.73 13.34 -26.27
C PHE A 115 17.68 13.62 -25.11
N LEU A 116 17.26 13.28 -23.88
CA LEU A 116 17.99 13.60 -22.65
C LEU A 116 18.44 12.33 -21.91
N ILE A 117 19.74 12.24 -21.65
CA ILE A 117 20.36 11.15 -20.91
C ILE A 117 20.98 11.74 -19.64
N ASP A 118 20.38 11.52 -18.48
CA ASP A 118 20.80 12.19 -17.25
C ASP A 118 20.87 11.30 -16.02
N HIS A 119 21.77 11.58 -15.07
CA HIS A 119 21.84 10.84 -13.80
C HIS A 119 22.02 9.33 -13.94
N ASN A 120 22.71 8.81 -14.94
CA ASN A 120 22.95 7.37 -15.06
C ASN A 120 24.34 6.98 -14.54
N LEU A 121 24.46 5.73 -14.07
CA LEU A 121 25.72 5.08 -13.74
C LEU A 121 26.07 4.11 -14.87
N PHE A 122 27.03 4.50 -15.71
CA PHE A 122 27.54 3.70 -16.82
C PHE A 122 28.89 3.11 -16.46
N LEU A 123 28.88 1.89 -15.92
CA LEU A 123 30.04 1.25 -15.29
C LEU A 123 30.61 0.08 -16.11
N SER A 124 30.10 -0.17 -17.31
CA SER A 124 30.67 -1.17 -18.22
C SER A 124 31.91 -0.63 -18.95
N SER A 125 32.68 -1.54 -19.58
CA SER A 125 33.90 -1.18 -20.33
C SER A 125 33.68 -0.17 -21.47
N ARG A 126 32.45 -0.11 -22.01
CA ARG A 126 31.99 0.90 -22.97
C ARG A 126 30.72 1.56 -22.43
N SER A 127 30.81 2.83 -22.03
CA SER A 127 29.66 3.55 -21.47
C SER A 127 28.69 4.00 -22.54
N LEU A 128 29.20 4.54 -23.65
CA LEU A 128 28.37 5.14 -24.70
C LEU A 128 28.93 4.83 -26.08
N GLN A 129 28.04 4.35 -26.95
CA GLN A 129 28.22 4.38 -28.39
C GLN A 129 27.13 5.30 -28.97
N ASP A 130 27.51 6.37 -29.63
CA ASP A 130 26.57 7.37 -30.16
C ASP A 130 26.74 7.54 -31.67
N TRP A 131 25.81 6.94 -32.42
CA TRP A 131 25.67 7.11 -33.87
C TRP A 131 24.45 7.97 -34.17
N SER A 132 24.17 8.94 -33.31
CA SER A 132 23.03 9.85 -33.37
C SER A 132 23.47 11.32 -33.31
N GLN A 133 22.50 12.23 -33.32
CA GLN A 133 22.70 13.67 -33.13
C GLN A 133 21.48 14.29 -32.43
N GLY A 134 21.63 15.50 -31.88
CA GLY A 134 20.61 16.18 -31.08
C GLY A 134 20.51 15.69 -29.63
N GLY A 135 21.51 14.98 -29.13
CA GLY A 135 21.53 14.43 -27.78
C GLY A 135 22.04 15.41 -26.72
N ALA A 136 21.51 15.29 -25.50
CA ALA A 136 22.04 15.92 -24.30
C ALA A 136 22.37 14.89 -23.22
N TYR A 137 23.59 14.94 -22.71
CA TYR A 137 24.11 14.06 -21.67
C TYR A 137 24.48 14.90 -20.46
N ALA A 138 23.75 14.75 -19.36
CA ALA A 138 23.92 15.59 -18.18
C ALA A 138 24.09 14.80 -16.90
N HIS A 139 25.05 15.16 -16.05
CA HIS A 139 25.17 14.53 -14.72
C HIS A 139 25.27 13.00 -14.74
N ASN A 140 25.92 12.40 -15.73
CA ASN A 140 26.17 10.94 -15.74
C ASN A 140 27.55 10.62 -15.14
N LEU A 141 27.71 9.41 -14.63
CA LEU A 141 29.01 8.80 -14.35
C LEU A 141 29.34 7.83 -15.49
N MET A 142 30.43 8.07 -16.21
CA MET A 142 30.88 7.24 -17.33
C MET A 142 32.26 6.69 -17.04
N ALA A 143 32.36 5.37 -16.83
CA ALA A 143 33.61 4.69 -16.49
C ALA A 143 34.25 3.92 -17.67
N GLY A 144 33.53 3.78 -18.77
CA GLY A 144 33.94 3.06 -19.97
C GLY A 144 34.22 3.97 -21.16
N SER A 145 34.76 3.39 -22.23
CA SER A 145 35.05 4.14 -23.46
C SER A 145 33.79 4.77 -24.05
N ILE A 146 33.98 5.90 -24.72
CA ILE A 146 32.94 6.60 -25.48
C ILE A 146 33.36 6.62 -26.94
N ASP A 147 32.45 6.24 -27.83
CA ASP A 147 32.68 6.32 -29.27
C ASP A 147 31.47 6.87 -30.01
N GLY A 148 31.72 7.39 -31.20
CA GLY A 148 30.69 7.89 -32.08
C GLY A 148 31.19 8.05 -33.51
N ARG A 149 30.25 8.13 -34.46
CA ARG A 149 30.54 8.23 -35.89
C ARG A 149 29.38 8.87 -36.65
N THR A 150 29.69 9.35 -37.84
CA THR A 150 28.68 9.74 -38.83
C THR A 150 28.01 8.51 -39.43
N GLU A 151 26.79 8.66 -39.91
CA GLU A 151 26.01 7.59 -40.54
C GLU A 151 25.27 8.15 -41.75
N LYS A 152 25.40 7.47 -42.90
CA LYS A 152 24.82 7.92 -44.18
C LYS A 152 23.36 7.51 -44.34
N ARG A 153 22.85 6.62 -43.48
CA ARG A 153 21.44 6.24 -43.43
C ARG A 153 20.60 7.49 -43.20
N LYS A 154 19.63 7.71 -44.10
CA LYS A 154 18.65 8.78 -43.95
C LYS A 154 17.51 8.26 -43.08
N THR A 155 17.38 8.82 -41.88
CA THR A 155 16.38 8.45 -40.88
C THR A 155 15.36 9.56 -40.67
N PRO A 156 14.11 9.23 -40.32
CA PRO A 156 13.07 10.23 -40.09
C PRO A 156 13.26 10.94 -38.76
N PHE A 157 12.83 12.20 -38.73
CA PHE A 157 12.54 12.92 -37.49
C PHE A 157 11.10 13.42 -37.46
N PHE A 158 10.61 13.62 -36.25
CA PHE A 158 9.23 14.00 -35.99
C PHE A 158 9.14 15.41 -35.40
N ASN A 159 7.97 16.04 -35.56
CA ASN A 159 7.60 17.17 -34.72
C ASN A 159 7.62 16.76 -33.26
N LEU A 160 8.18 17.60 -32.39
CA LEU A 160 8.32 17.29 -30.98
C LEU A 160 6.96 16.92 -30.36
N HIS A 161 6.95 15.88 -29.51
CA HIS A 161 5.77 15.35 -28.83
C HIS A 161 4.63 14.87 -29.73
N THR A 162 4.92 14.64 -31.01
CA THR A 162 4.01 14.03 -31.97
C THR A 162 4.76 13.01 -32.81
N VAL A 163 4.06 12.11 -33.50
CA VAL A 163 4.71 11.25 -34.53
C VAL A 163 4.44 11.76 -35.94
N GLN A 164 4.22 13.07 -36.09
CA GLN A 164 4.09 13.67 -37.41
C GLN A 164 5.47 13.71 -38.07
N HIS A 165 5.64 12.87 -39.09
CA HIS A 165 6.86 12.80 -39.89
C HIS A 165 7.16 14.16 -40.51
N MET A 166 8.39 14.65 -40.29
CA MET A 166 8.87 15.87 -40.89
C MET A 166 9.62 15.54 -42.18
N GLN A 167 10.88 15.12 -42.06
CA GLN A 167 11.75 14.81 -43.19
C GLN A 167 12.72 13.68 -42.82
N LEU A 168 13.43 13.17 -43.82
CA LEU A 168 14.56 12.27 -43.62
C LEU A 168 15.87 13.07 -43.58
N SER A 169 16.76 12.76 -42.66
CA SER A 169 18.10 13.37 -42.55
C SER A 169 19.16 12.32 -42.25
N ASP A 170 20.41 12.58 -42.61
CA ASP A 170 21.54 11.72 -42.26
C ASP A 170 22.13 12.09 -40.89
N ILE A 171 22.98 11.23 -40.34
CA ILE A 171 23.69 11.52 -39.09
C ILE A 171 25.05 12.11 -39.42
N GLN A 172 25.14 13.42 -39.30
CA GLN A 172 26.40 14.12 -39.42
C GLN A 172 27.18 14.11 -38.10
N HIS A 173 26.52 13.72 -37.00
CA HIS A 173 27.10 13.64 -35.66
C HIS A 173 27.57 15.00 -35.13
N ARG A 174 26.88 16.09 -35.51
CA ARG A 174 27.33 17.48 -35.33
C ARG A 174 26.65 18.27 -34.21
N ASP A 175 25.78 17.65 -33.41
CA ASP A 175 24.92 18.36 -32.44
C ASP A 175 24.79 17.55 -31.15
N LEU A 176 25.75 17.69 -30.23
CA LEU A 176 25.78 16.95 -28.96
C LEU A 176 26.12 17.89 -27.81
N ARG A 177 25.54 17.63 -26.64
CA ARG A 177 25.75 18.40 -25.41
C ARG A 177 26.19 17.49 -24.28
N PHE A 178 27.27 17.83 -23.60
CA PHE A 178 27.75 17.13 -22.41
C PHE A 178 27.94 18.12 -21.26
N HIS A 179 27.06 18.07 -20.26
CA HIS A 179 27.07 19.01 -19.15
C HIS A 179 27.22 18.32 -17.79
N ASN A 180 28.14 18.82 -16.97
CA ASN A 180 28.29 18.38 -15.59
C ASN A 180 28.47 16.85 -15.41
N ASN A 181 29.05 16.13 -16.36
CA ASN A 181 29.31 14.69 -16.26
C ASN A 181 30.61 14.42 -15.49
N LEU A 182 30.75 13.19 -14.97
CA LEU A 182 31.97 12.66 -14.39
C LEU A 182 32.49 11.51 -15.26
N PHE A 183 33.65 11.70 -15.88
CA PHE A 183 34.35 10.71 -16.69
C PHE A 183 35.49 10.09 -15.89
N VAL A 184 35.56 8.76 -15.92
CA VAL A 184 36.59 7.98 -15.23
C VAL A 184 37.20 6.98 -16.19
N GLY A 185 38.53 6.88 -16.20
CA GLY A 185 39.22 5.85 -16.97
C GLY A 185 39.27 6.17 -18.47
N PRO A 186 39.03 5.19 -19.37
CA PRO A 186 39.04 5.42 -20.81
C PRO A 186 37.87 6.30 -21.30
N ALA A 187 36.93 6.65 -20.42
CA ALA A 187 35.83 7.55 -20.72
C ALA A 187 36.33 8.97 -20.99
N GLY A 188 35.89 9.61 -22.06
CA GLY A 188 36.24 11.00 -22.33
C GLY A 188 35.73 11.50 -23.67
N LEU A 189 35.70 12.82 -23.83
CA LEU A 189 35.14 13.46 -25.02
C LEU A 189 36.15 13.67 -26.14
N SER A 190 37.45 13.45 -25.89
CA SER A 190 38.49 13.52 -26.95
C SER A 190 38.17 12.60 -28.14
N ALA A 191 37.58 11.43 -27.91
CA ALA A 191 37.17 10.49 -28.95
C ALA A 191 36.07 11.01 -29.91
N LEU A 192 35.36 12.07 -29.49
CA LEU A 192 34.31 12.74 -30.27
C LEU A 192 34.77 14.09 -30.85
N ALA A 193 35.93 14.61 -30.43
CA ALA A 193 36.37 15.98 -30.69
C ALA A 193 36.47 16.31 -32.18
N ASP A 194 37.00 15.38 -32.99
CA ASP A 194 37.18 15.56 -34.44
C ASP A 194 35.91 15.31 -35.25
N LYS A 195 34.90 14.70 -34.63
CA LYS A 195 33.71 14.18 -35.32
C LYS A 195 32.49 15.08 -35.14
N ALA A 196 32.40 15.80 -34.03
CA ALA A 196 31.24 16.61 -33.68
C ALA A 196 31.48 18.10 -33.84
N GLU A 197 31.06 18.67 -34.98
CA GLU A 197 31.27 20.08 -35.33
C GLU A 197 30.72 21.05 -34.27
N ASN A 198 29.51 20.81 -33.72
CA ASN A 198 28.91 21.64 -32.67
C ASN A 198 28.74 20.88 -31.35
N LEU A 199 29.76 20.14 -30.94
CA LEU A 199 29.84 19.61 -29.59
C LEU A 199 29.88 20.76 -28.58
N GLN A 200 28.91 20.80 -27.68
CA GLN A 200 28.88 21.68 -26.53
C GLN A 200 29.26 20.86 -25.30
N ALA A 201 30.26 21.31 -24.56
CA ALA A 201 30.68 20.64 -23.34
C ALA A 201 31.05 21.68 -22.29
N MET A 202 30.55 21.52 -21.07
CA MET A 202 30.79 22.44 -19.96
C MET A 202 30.58 21.73 -18.63
N GLY A 203 31.37 22.09 -17.62
CA GLY A 203 31.16 21.57 -16.26
C GLY A 203 31.62 20.13 -16.06
N ASN A 204 32.23 19.47 -17.06
CA ASN A 204 32.61 18.07 -16.93
C ASN A 204 33.92 17.89 -16.16
N VAL A 205 34.02 16.74 -15.47
CA VAL A 205 35.23 16.31 -14.77
C VAL A 205 35.80 15.06 -15.43
N TYR A 206 37.12 15.04 -15.61
CA TYR A 206 37.85 13.95 -16.25
C TYR A 206 38.93 13.42 -15.31
N THR A 207 38.87 12.13 -15.00
CA THR A 207 39.74 11.47 -14.02
C THR A 207 40.33 10.18 -14.58
N ALA A 208 41.43 9.70 -13.99
CA ALA A 208 42.06 8.43 -14.34
C ALA A 208 42.38 8.25 -15.84
N GLY A 209 43.01 9.26 -16.45
CA GLY A 209 43.38 9.24 -17.87
C GLY A 209 42.29 9.64 -18.86
N ALA A 210 41.07 9.92 -18.39
CA ALA A 210 40.00 10.52 -19.17
C ALA A 210 40.46 11.85 -19.79
N LYS A 211 40.13 12.09 -21.07
CA LYS A 211 40.55 13.31 -21.78
C LYS A 211 39.36 14.14 -22.27
N PRO A 212 39.35 15.46 -22.02
CA PRO A 212 38.34 16.36 -22.55
C PRO A 212 38.42 16.48 -24.07
N SER A 213 37.33 16.94 -24.67
CA SER A 213 37.38 17.47 -26.03
C SER A 213 38.04 18.84 -26.01
N VAL A 214 38.69 19.22 -27.11
CA VAL A 214 39.18 20.61 -27.31
C VAL A 214 38.05 21.65 -27.25
N LYS A 215 36.79 21.22 -27.34
CA LYS A 215 35.59 22.08 -27.25
C LYS A 215 35.03 22.21 -25.82
N ASP A 216 35.54 21.44 -24.86
CA ASP A 216 35.15 21.56 -23.44
C ASP A 216 36.03 22.61 -22.75
N ARG A 217 35.64 23.88 -22.88
CA ARG A 217 36.48 25.03 -22.51
C ARG A 217 36.75 25.16 -21.02
N ASP A 218 35.89 24.58 -20.19
CA ASP A 218 35.98 24.66 -18.73
C ASP A 218 36.32 23.29 -18.11
N ALA A 219 36.85 22.32 -18.88
CA ALA A 219 37.09 20.98 -18.37
C ALA A 219 37.97 20.95 -17.10
N CYS A 220 37.49 20.28 -16.04
CA CYS A 220 38.31 19.98 -14.88
C CYS A 220 39.00 18.63 -15.08
N VAL A 221 40.31 18.66 -15.30
CA VAL A 221 41.13 17.46 -15.54
C VAL A 221 41.93 17.11 -14.29
N ALA A 222 41.68 15.93 -13.74
CA ALA A 222 42.40 15.32 -12.64
C ALA A 222 42.98 13.97 -13.10
N SER A 223 43.86 14.01 -14.11
CA SER A 223 44.35 12.83 -14.83
C SER A 223 44.95 11.76 -13.93
N ASP A 224 45.64 12.16 -12.88
CA ASP A 224 46.43 11.29 -12.02
C ASP A 224 45.63 10.72 -10.85
N MET A 225 44.37 11.16 -10.70
CA MET A 225 43.50 10.68 -9.64
C MET A 225 42.56 9.60 -10.16
N TYR A 226 42.67 8.41 -9.56
CA TYR A 226 41.70 7.32 -9.74
C TYR A 226 40.68 7.34 -8.60
N PRO A 227 39.38 7.49 -8.88
CA PRO A 227 38.36 7.56 -7.85
C PRO A 227 38.04 6.19 -7.21
N GLY A 228 38.75 5.10 -7.54
CA GLY A 228 38.57 3.82 -6.85
C GLY A 228 37.17 3.22 -7.01
N LEU A 229 36.55 3.37 -8.19
CA LEU A 229 35.20 2.87 -8.46
C LEU A 229 35.11 1.37 -8.16
N ARG A 230 34.30 0.99 -7.16
CA ARG A 230 33.99 -0.41 -6.83
C ARG A 230 32.50 -0.57 -6.64
N LEU A 231 31.89 -1.39 -7.48
CA LEU A 231 30.50 -1.81 -7.32
C LEU A 231 30.48 -3.19 -6.65
N GLN A 232 29.75 -3.33 -5.55
CA GLN A 232 29.67 -4.56 -4.76
C GLN A 232 28.21 -4.94 -4.53
N GLU A 233 27.87 -6.19 -4.85
CA GLU A 233 26.61 -6.81 -4.45
C GLU A 233 26.66 -7.23 -2.98
N LYS A 234 25.60 -6.95 -2.24
CA LYS A 234 25.39 -7.33 -0.84
C LYS A 234 23.98 -7.88 -0.66
N PRO A 235 23.66 -8.53 0.47
CA PRO A 235 22.32 -9.08 0.71
C PRO A 235 21.18 -8.08 0.55
N ASP A 236 21.44 -6.79 0.79
CA ASP A 236 20.43 -5.74 0.69
C ASP A 236 20.43 -5.01 -0.66
N GLY A 237 21.37 -5.28 -1.57
CA GLY A 237 21.46 -4.65 -2.89
C GLY A 237 22.89 -4.28 -3.30
N TRP A 238 23.01 -3.37 -4.28
CA TRP A 238 24.28 -2.97 -4.89
C TRP A 238 24.80 -1.65 -4.34
N TRP A 239 26.07 -1.65 -3.98
CA TRP A 239 26.76 -0.54 -3.34
C TRP A 239 27.93 -0.06 -4.20
N LEU A 240 27.93 1.23 -4.54
CA LEU A 240 29.04 1.91 -5.20
C LEU A 240 29.95 2.56 -4.14
N GLU A 241 31.21 2.20 -4.18
CA GLU A 241 32.28 2.85 -3.43
C GLU A 241 33.15 3.67 -4.38
N MET A 242 33.45 4.91 -4.01
CA MET A 242 34.39 5.76 -4.75
C MET A 242 34.96 6.88 -3.88
N VAL A 243 36.06 7.47 -4.32
CA VAL A 243 36.68 8.67 -3.75
C VAL A 243 36.22 9.87 -4.54
N VAL A 244 35.73 10.88 -3.82
CA VAL A 244 35.34 12.17 -4.39
C VAL A 244 36.41 13.19 -4.02
N ASP A 245 37.01 13.83 -5.02
CA ASP A 245 37.95 14.91 -4.78
C ASP A 245 37.18 16.21 -4.48
N PRO A 246 37.37 16.83 -3.30
CA PRO A 246 36.74 18.11 -2.96
C PRO A 246 36.99 19.20 -4.00
N ALA A 247 38.11 19.14 -4.73
CA ALA A 247 38.43 20.06 -5.82
C ALA A 247 37.39 20.04 -6.95
N TRP A 248 36.72 18.91 -7.17
CA TRP A 248 35.63 18.84 -8.15
C TRP A 248 34.51 19.81 -7.79
N ILE A 249 34.24 20.03 -6.51
CA ILE A 249 33.18 20.89 -6.01
C ILE A 249 33.67 22.34 -5.93
N SER A 250 34.89 22.57 -5.42
CA SER A 250 35.36 23.91 -5.07
C SER A 250 36.09 24.66 -6.19
N LYS A 251 36.74 23.97 -7.13
CA LYS A 251 37.59 24.64 -8.15
C LYS A 251 36.86 25.10 -9.39
N GLN A 252 35.75 24.42 -9.75
CA GLN A 252 35.01 24.73 -10.96
C GLN A 252 33.57 25.07 -10.60
N LYS A 253 33.15 26.29 -10.97
CA LYS A 253 31.74 26.69 -10.89
C LYS A 253 30.98 26.06 -12.05
N ARG A 254 29.88 25.37 -11.74
CA ARG A 254 28.96 24.77 -12.70
C ARG A 254 27.62 25.50 -12.64
N THR A 255 26.84 25.36 -13.70
CA THR A 255 25.48 25.88 -13.77
C THR A 255 24.49 24.73 -13.74
N VAL A 256 23.29 24.99 -13.23
CA VAL A 256 22.17 24.05 -13.33
C VAL A 256 21.83 23.85 -14.80
N VAL A 257 21.71 22.59 -15.23
CA VAL A 257 21.34 22.28 -16.61
C VAL A 257 19.84 22.52 -16.78
N THR A 258 19.47 23.42 -17.70
CA THR A 258 18.09 23.80 -18.00
C THR A 258 17.79 23.65 -19.49
N THR A 259 16.51 23.64 -19.90
CA THR A 259 16.12 23.74 -21.33
C THR A 259 16.77 24.93 -22.01
N GLU A 260 16.86 26.08 -21.35
CA GLU A 260 17.52 27.27 -21.88
C GLU A 260 19.01 27.01 -22.15
N LEU A 261 19.72 26.38 -21.21
CA LEU A 261 21.13 26.03 -21.40
C LEU A 261 21.32 25.01 -22.54
N LEU A 262 20.41 24.03 -22.63
CA LEU A 262 20.46 23.02 -23.69
C LEU A 262 20.06 23.60 -25.06
N GLY A 263 19.28 24.68 -25.11
CA GLY A 263 18.80 25.27 -26.36
C GLY A 263 17.93 24.30 -27.16
N LYS A 264 18.17 24.23 -28.47
CA LYS A 264 17.40 23.39 -29.39
C LYS A 264 18.28 22.36 -30.09
N ALA A 265 17.74 21.16 -30.33
CA ALA A 265 18.31 20.21 -31.26
C ALA A 265 18.20 20.76 -32.70
N LYS A 266 19.30 20.74 -33.45
CA LYS A 266 19.46 21.47 -34.72
C LYS A 266 18.57 20.95 -35.84
N ILE A 267 18.47 19.63 -35.99
CA ILE A 267 17.73 18.99 -37.08
C ILE A 267 16.21 19.20 -36.96
N PRO A 268 15.57 18.88 -35.81
CA PRO A 268 14.14 19.12 -35.65
C PRO A 268 13.79 20.61 -35.37
N ASP A 269 14.78 21.47 -35.10
CA ASP A 269 14.60 22.82 -34.55
C ASP A 269 13.69 22.87 -33.30
N ALA A 270 13.90 21.91 -32.39
CA ALA A 270 13.03 21.67 -31.24
C ALA A 270 13.78 21.80 -29.89
N PRO A 271 13.17 22.40 -28.85
CA PRO A 271 13.78 22.54 -27.53
C PRO A 271 13.86 21.21 -26.78
N PHE A 272 14.76 21.12 -25.81
CA PHE A 272 14.77 20.01 -24.86
C PHE A 272 13.71 20.26 -23.78
N GLU A 273 12.51 19.70 -23.93
CA GLU A 273 11.42 19.85 -22.95
C GLU A 273 10.74 18.50 -22.66
N GLN A 274 9.94 18.47 -21.60
CA GLN A 274 9.15 17.30 -21.22
C GLN A 274 7.96 17.10 -22.16
N PRO A 275 7.36 15.89 -22.24
CA PRO A 275 6.21 15.61 -23.09
C PRO A 275 4.98 16.51 -22.91
N ASP A 276 4.88 17.24 -21.79
CA ASP A 276 3.83 18.23 -21.51
C ASP A 276 4.21 19.66 -21.92
N GLY A 277 5.37 19.85 -22.57
CA GLY A 277 5.92 21.14 -22.98
C GLY A 277 6.67 21.89 -21.87
N THR A 278 6.83 21.30 -20.67
CA THR A 278 7.53 21.98 -19.57
C THR A 278 9.05 21.90 -19.74
N ALA A 279 9.74 23.00 -19.44
CA ALA A 279 11.19 23.05 -19.49
C ALA A 279 11.85 22.11 -18.47
N TYR A 280 12.90 21.41 -18.89
CA TYR A 280 13.81 20.70 -18.00
C TYR A 280 14.58 21.68 -17.11
N ARG A 281 14.73 21.28 -15.85
CA ARG A 281 15.64 21.86 -14.87
C ARG A 281 16.22 20.73 -14.03
N LEU A 282 17.51 20.44 -14.20
CA LEU A 282 18.20 19.32 -13.54
C LEU A 282 18.82 19.78 -12.22
N ASP A 283 17.98 20.10 -11.25
CA ASP A 283 18.37 20.56 -9.91
C ASP A 283 18.21 19.47 -8.83
N THR A 284 18.07 18.21 -9.23
CA THR A 284 18.08 17.03 -8.36
C THR A 284 19.12 16.01 -8.82
N ASP A 285 19.54 15.11 -7.93
CA ASP A 285 20.57 14.09 -8.20
C ASP A 285 19.99 12.67 -8.43
N TYR A 286 20.87 11.66 -8.53
CA TYR A 286 20.55 10.23 -8.68
C TYR A 286 19.68 9.67 -7.56
N PHE A 287 19.53 10.35 -6.42
CA PHE A 287 18.60 9.97 -5.35
C PHE A 287 17.44 10.96 -5.22
N ALA A 288 17.23 11.79 -6.23
CA ALA A 288 16.29 12.90 -6.24
C ALA A 288 16.53 13.95 -5.13
N ARG A 289 17.76 14.03 -4.60
CA ARG A 289 18.14 15.05 -3.61
C ARG A 289 18.43 16.36 -4.34
N LYS A 290 18.07 17.49 -3.74
CA LYS A 290 18.38 18.82 -4.31
C LYS A 290 19.89 18.98 -4.51
N ARG A 291 20.26 19.46 -5.69
CA ARG A 291 21.62 19.92 -5.99
C ARG A 291 21.84 21.32 -5.43
N ASN A 292 23.10 21.66 -5.21
CA ASN A 292 23.45 23.06 -4.99
C ASN A 292 23.19 23.82 -6.30
N THR A 293 22.20 24.71 -6.31
CA THR A 293 21.83 25.45 -7.53
C THR A 293 22.83 26.54 -7.91
N GLU A 294 23.70 26.95 -6.99
CA GLU A 294 24.78 27.91 -7.27
C GLU A 294 26.00 27.24 -7.91
N ASN A 295 26.24 25.98 -7.56
CA ASN A 295 27.32 25.16 -8.10
C ASN A 295 27.01 23.66 -7.96
N PRO A 296 26.26 23.06 -8.91
CA PRO A 296 25.90 21.66 -8.83
C PRO A 296 27.13 20.77 -8.98
N SER A 297 27.12 19.64 -8.27
CA SER A 297 28.21 18.65 -8.36
C SER A 297 28.29 17.98 -9.75
N PRO A 298 29.48 17.61 -10.22
CA PRO A 298 29.64 16.81 -11.42
C PRO A 298 29.20 15.37 -11.17
N GLY A 299 28.69 14.74 -12.21
CA GLY A 299 28.17 13.38 -12.18
C GLY A 299 26.79 13.28 -11.52
N PRO A 300 26.38 12.04 -11.24
CA PRO A 300 25.00 11.71 -10.92
C PRO A 300 24.60 12.11 -9.50
N PHE A 301 25.55 12.41 -8.62
CA PHE A 301 25.27 12.68 -7.22
C PHE A 301 25.56 14.13 -6.84
N GLN A 302 24.87 14.65 -5.83
CA GLN A 302 25.29 15.87 -5.13
C GLN A 302 26.25 15.50 -4.01
N TRP A 303 27.49 15.99 -4.09
CA TRP A 303 28.54 15.74 -3.10
C TRP A 303 28.46 16.76 -1.94
N ALA A 304 28.66 16.29 -0.70
CA ALA A 304 28.55 17.09 0.53
C ALA A 304 29.91 17.51 1.13
N SER A 305 31.01 17.29 0.40
CA SER A 305 32.42 17.42 0.82
C SER A 305 32.86 16.43 1.90
N GLU A 306 34.04 15.84 1.68
CA GLU A 306 34.85 15.01 2.58
C GLU A 306 34.72 13.47 2.53
N LYS A 307 35.79 12.86 2.00
CA LYS A 307 36.27 11.47 2.14
C LYS A 307 35.36 10.37 1.54
N GLY A 308 35.99 9.23 1.22
CA GLY A 308 35.43 8.17 0.36
C GLY A 308 33.98 7.82 0.69
N ILE A 309 33.16 7.70 -0.37
CA ILE A 309 31.73 7.49 -0.28
C ILE A 309 31.39 6.03 -0.55
N ARG A 310 30.37 5.53 0.17
CA ARG A 310 29.77 4.22 0.00
C ARG A 310 28.26 4.41 -0.14
N LEU A 311 27.74 4.29 -1.35
CA LEU A 311 26.35 4.60 -1.69
C LEU A 311 25.62 3.33 -2.15
N LYS A 312 24.45 3.04 -1.58
CA LYS A 312 23.57 2.02 -2.12
C LYS A 312 22.90 2.57 -3.37
N VAL A 313 23.23 2.02 -4.53
CA VAL A 313 22.81 2.52 -5.85
C VAL A 313 21.69 1.67 -6.46
N TRP A 314 21.48 0.45 -5.95
CA TRP A 314 20.34 -0.40 -6.29
C TRP A 314 19.90 -1.31 -5.13
N PRO A 315 18.59 -1.59 -4.94
CA PRO A 315 17.49 -0.79 -5.44
C PRO A 315 17.65 0.66 -4.98
N ARG A 316 17.41 1.61 -5.89
CA ARG A 316 17.36 3.04 -5.54
C ARG A 316 16.22 3.16 -4.54
N LYS A 317 16.50 3.53 -3.28
CA LYS A 317 15.42 3.90 -2.34
C LYS A 317 14.57 4.93 -3.08
N GLN A 318 13.33 4.59 -3.45
CA GLN A 318 12.45 5.55 -4.09
C GLN A 318 12.36 6.72 -3.12
N ALA A 319 12.88 7.88 -3.55
CA ALA A 319 12.58 9.12 -2.89
C ALA A 319 11.12 9.43 -3.19
N LEU A 320 10.21 8.78 -2.45
CA LEU A 320 8.98 9.44 -2.06
C LEU A 320 9.43 10.72 -1.35
N ASN A 321 8.95 11.86 -1.86
CA ASN A 321 9.34 13.21 -1.47
C ASN A 321 9.68 13.34 0.02
N ARG A 322 10.98 13.40 0.35
CA ARG A 322 11.46 13.88 1.65
C ARG A 322 12.26 15.15 1.41
N GLN A 323 11.56 16.30 1.38
CA GLN A 323 12.21 17.54 1.76
C GLN A 323 12.10 17.66 3.28
N GLY A 324 13.24 17.77 3.95
CA GLY A 324 13.34 18.26 5.32
C GLY A 324 13.25 17.22 6.43
N ALA A 325 14.32 16.44 6.62
CA ALA A 325 14.75 16.07 7.96
C ALA A 325 16.26 15.85 7.94
N ALA A 326 16.98 16.60 8.78
CA ALA A 326 18.32 16.27 9.21
C ALA A 326 18.38 14.80 9.66
N GLN A 327 19.57 14.21 9.72
CA GLN A 327 19.81 12.86 10.29
C GLN A 327 18.86 12.57 11.47
N GLY A 328 17.83 11.80 11.18
CA GLY A 328 16.73 11.50 12.08
C GLY A 328 16.28 10.09 11.76
N THR A 329 16.07 9.31 12.80
CA THR A 329 15.42 8.00 12.79
C THR A 329 14.34 7.94 11.71
N GLN A 330 14.30 6.87 10.91
CA GLN A 330 13.20 6.62 9.98
C GLN A 330 11.87 6.92 10.70
N SER A 331 11.12 7.92 10.23
CA SER A 331 9.88 8.34 10.89
C SER A 331 8.94 7.15 10.94
N LYS A 332 8.51 6.80 12.15
CA LYS A 332 7.59 5.68 12.38
C LYS A 332 6.32 5.91 11.53
N PRO A 333 5.75 4.87 10.93
CA PRO A 333 4.56 5.00 10.09
C PRO A 333 3.34 5.36 10.94
N ASN A 334 2.34 6.02 10.35
CA ASN A 334 1.04 6.07 10.99
C ASN A 334 0.35 4.70 10.88
N ILE A 335 -0.60 4.44 11.76
CA ILE A 335 -1.39 3.20 11.76
C ILE A 335 -2.86 3.60 11.73
N VAL A 336 -3.61 3.11 10.75
CA VAL A 336 -5.05 3.34 10.63
C VAL A 336 -5.75 2.00 10.47
N VAL A 337 -6.64 1.69 11.41
CA VAL A 337 -7.50 0.50 11.34
C VAL A 337 -8.94 0.97 11.17
N VAL A 338 -9.53 0.67 10.02
CA VAL A 338 -10.97 0.82 9.78
C VAL A 338 -11.63 -0.53 10.04
N LEU A 339 -12.35 -0.62 11.16
CA LEU A 339 -13.08 -1.82 11.56
C LEU A 339 -14.58 -1.60 11.30
N THR A 340 -15.10 -2.27 10.28
CA THR A 340 -16.53 -2.27 9.96
C THR A 340 -17.31 -3.21 10.87
N ASP A 341 -18.64 -3.06 10.90
CA ASP A 341 -19.52 -3.77 11.85
C ASP A 341 -20.57 -4.57 11.07
N ASP A 342 -20.42 -5.90 11.05
CA ASP A 342 -21.25 -6.84 10.30
C ASP A 342 -21.15 -6.74 8.75
N LEU A 343 -19.99 -6.34 8.22
CA LEU A 343 -19.73 -6.34 6.78
C LEU A 343 -19.26 -7.74 6.34
N GLY A 344 -20.05 -8.39 5.49
CA GLY A 344 -19.77 -9.75 5.05
C GLY A 344 -18.74 -9.83 3.92
N TYR A 345 -18.10 -11.00 3.81
CA TYR A 345 -17.11 -11.33 2.78
C TYR A 345 -17.58 -11.02 1.35
N GLY A 346 -18.85 -11.31 1.05
CA GLY A 346 -19.46 -11.11 -0.26
C GLY A 346 -20.17 -9.78 -0.45
N ASP A 347 -20.13 -8.86 0.52
CA ASP A 347 -20.70 -7.52 0.34
C ASP A 347 -19.85 -6.63 -0.56
N VAL A 348 -18.53 -6.84 -0.56
CA VAL A 348 -17.57 -6.03 -1.30
C VAL A 348 -17.33 -6.58 -2.72
N SER A 349 -17.22 -5.69 -3.71
CA SER A 349 -17.15 -6.11 -5.12
C SER A 349 -15.82 -6.75 -5.51
N PHE A 350 -14.72 -6.49 -4.81
CA PHE A 350 -13.43 -7.14 -5.06
C PHE A 350 -13.35 -8.63 -4.64
N LEU A 351 -14.24 -9.08 -3.74
CA LEU A 351 -14.38 -10.51 -3.38
C LEU A 351 -15.60 -11.17 -4.02
N ASN A 352 -16.63 -10.37 -4.33
CA ASN A 352 -17.83 -10.83 -5.00
C ASN A 352 -18.20 -9.90 -6.15
N ALA A 353 -17.75 -10.24 -7.36
CA ALA A 353 -18.05 -9.47 -8.57
C ALA A 353 -19.57 -9.33 -8.84
N ALA A 354 -20.38 -10.25 -8.31
CA ALA A 354 -21.84 -10.26 -8.41
C ALA A 354 -22.55 -9.48 -7.28
N SER A 355 -21.79 -8.85 -6.36
CA SER A 355 -22.34 -8.06 -5.27
C SER A 355 -23.34 -7.03 -5.79
N LYS A 356 -24.47 -6.93 -5.10
CA LYS A 356 -25.53 -5.96 -5.41
C LYS A 356 -25.25 -4.59 -4.79
N ALA A 357 -24.24 -4.48 -3.92
CA ALA A 357 -23.68 -3.22 -3.44
C ALA A 357 -22.32 -3.01 -4.12
N ARG A 358 -22.15 -1.89 -4.84
CA ARG A 358 -20.85 -1.54 -5.44
C ARG A 358 -20.00 -0.80 -4.41
N THR A 359 -18.73 -1.17 -4.27
CA THR A 359 -17.80 -0.60 -3.31
C THR A 359 -16.58 0.01 -4.01
N PRO A 360 -16.75 1.06 -4.84
CA PRO A 360 -15.67 1.58 -5.69
C PRO A 360 -14.46 2.10 -4.91
N HIS A 361 -14.63 2.62 -3.68
CA HIS A 361 -13.51 3.13 -2.90
C HIS A 361 -12.66 2.00 -2.33
N MET A 362 -13.28 0.97 -1.75
CA MET A 362 -12.61 -0.25 -1.31
C MET A 362 -12.02 -1.02 -2.50
N ASP A 363 -12.68 -1.06 -3.66
CA ASP A 363 -12.13 -1.67 -4.88
C ASP A 363 -10.90 -0.89 -5.39
N SER A 364 -10.87 0.44 -5.24
CA SER A 364 -9.68 1.24 -5.54
C SER A 364 -8.55 0.95 -4.56
N LEU A 365 -8.86 0.91 -3.26
CA LEU A 365 -7.87 0.60 -2.24
C LEU A 365 -7.29 -0.81 -2.41
N ALA A 366 -8.12 -1.80 -2.75
CA ALA A 366 -7.69 -3.16 -3.05
C ALA A 366 -6.75 -3.23 -4.27
N ARG A 367 -6.92 -2.36 -5.27
CA ARG A 367 -6.02 -2.24 -6.44
C ARG A 367 -4.74 -1.47 -6.15
N GLU A 368 -4.74 -0.59 -5.16
CA GLU A 368 -3.56 0.19 -4.74
C GLU A 368 -2.70 -0.56 -3.71
N GLY A 369 -3.34 -1.30 -2.81
CA GLY A 369 -2.75 -2.07 -1.71
C GLY A 369 -2.59 -3.56 -2.01
N VAL A 370 -2.91 -4.39 -1.03
CA VAL A 370 -3.11 -5.84 -1.12
C VAL A 370 -4.46 -6.21 -0.53
N TYR A 371 -5.09 -7.28 -1.00
CA TYR A 371 -6.35 -7.77 -0.44
C TYR A 371 -6.30 -9.28 -0.24
N PHE A 372 -7.03 -9.73 0.79
CA PHE A 372 -7.00 -11.12 1.24
C PHE A 372 -8.31 -11.84 0.91
N THR A 373 -8.21 -13.10 0.52
CA THR A 373 -9.36 -14.00 0.35
C THR A 373 -9.59 -14.91 1.56
N ASP A 374 -8.64 -14.90 2.51
CA ASP A 374 -8.59 -15.80 3.66
C ASP A 374 -8.25 -15.07 4.98
N ALA A 375 -9.01 -14.02 5.30
CA ALA A 375 -8.86 -13.26 6.53
C ALA A 375 -9.97 -13.60 7.53
N HIS A 376 -9.62 -13.84 8.79
CA HIS A 376 -10.55 -14.29 9.82
C HIS A 376 -10.59 -13.40 11.07
N SER A 377 -11.79 -13.12 11.58
CA SER A 377 -11.99 -12.66 12.94
C SER A 377 -11.86 -13.83 13.94
N PRO A 378 -11.37 -13.59 15.18
CA PRO A 378 -11.24 -14.63 16.22
C PRO A 378 -12.59 -14.99 16.88
N SER A 379 -13.66 -14.31 16.50
CA SER A 379 -15.02 -14.61 16.92
C SER A 379 -16.01 -14.26 15.82
N ALA A 380 -17.12 -14.98 15.78
CA ALA A 380 -18.27 -14.63 14.94
C ALA A 380 -19.14 -13.51 15.56
N ILE A 381 -18.60 -12.72 16.50
CA ILE A 381 -19.30 -11.64 17.19
C ILE A 381 -18.35 -10.46 17.47
N CYS A 382 -18.89 -9.25 17.32
CA CYS A 382 -18.21 -7.97 17.44
C CYS A 382 -17.37 -7.80 18.71
N LEU A 383 -17.97 -7.94 19.90
CA LEU A 383 -17.28 -7.63 21.16
C LEU A 383 -16.05 -8.53 21.42
N PRO A 384 -16.16 -9.88 21.34
CA PRO A 384 -14.99 -10.74 21.49
C PRO A 384 -13.91 -10.47 20.43
N THR A 385 -14.28 -10.16 19.19
CA THR A 385 -13.30 -9.77 18.15
C THR A 385 -12.55 -8.49 18.53
N ARG A 386 -13.27 -7.44 18.94
CA ARG A 386 -12.68 -6.15 19.36
C ARG A 386 -11.74 -6.34 20.53
N TYR A 387 -12.12 -7.15 21.51
CA TYR A 387 -11.26 -7.54 22.62
C TYR A 387 -9.97 -8.21 22.13
N SER A 388 -10.09 -9.23 21.27
CA SER A 388 -8.93 -9.99 20.79
C SER A 388 -7.97 -9.17 19.94
N ILE A 389 -8.48 -8.27 19.10
CA ILE A 389 -7.63 -7.35 18.35
C ILE A 389 -6.85 -6.44 19.29
N LEU A 390 -7.53 -5.81 20.27
CA LEU A 390 -6.91 -4.83 21.15
C LEU A 390 -5.99 -5.42 22.23
N THR A 391 -6.14 -6.70 22.57
CA THR A 391 -5.34 -7.37 23.61
C THR A 391 -4.34 -8.40 23.05
N GLY A 392 -4.51 -8.83 21.81
CA GLY A 392 -3.72 -9.93 21.23
C GLY A 392 -4.07 -11.31 21.79
N CYS A 393 -5.11 -11.42 22.64
CA CYS A 393 -5.51 -12.65 23.31
C CYS A 393 -6.83 -13.18 22.76
N TYR A 394 -6.99 -14.50 22.66
CA TYR A 394 -8.29 -15.07 22.34
C TYR A 394 -9.34 -14.74 23.42
N ALA A 395 -10.46 -14.17 23.01
CA ALA A 395 -11.50 -13.74 23.95
C ALA A 395 -12.13 -14.90 24.74
N TRP A 396 -12.19 -16.12 24.19
CA TRP A 396 -12.71 -17.29 24.92
C TRP A 396 -11.87 -17.70 26.13
N ARG A 397 -10.64 -17.16 26.28
CA ARG A 397 -9.83 -17.27 27.51
C ARG A 397 -10.33 -16.34 28.62
N ASN A 398 -11.07 -15.29 28.28
CA ASN A 398 -11.75 -14.43 29.24
C ASN A 398 -13.14 -15.02 29.55
N PRO A 399 -13.44 -15.46 30.80
CA PRO A 399 -14.72 -16.06 31.16
C PRO A 399 -15.94 -15.17 30.92
N VAL A 400 -15.76 -13.85 30.88
CA VAL A 400 -16.86 -12.89 30.56
C VAL A 400 -17.20 -12.94 29.07
N LEU A 401 -16.25 -13.32 28.21
CA LEU A 401 -16.33 -13.21 26.76
C LEU A 401 -16.49 -14.57 26.06
N GLN A 402 -16.66 -15.65 26.82
CA GLN A 402 -16.86 -16.99 26.27
C GLN A 402 -18.17 -17.11 25.48
N ARG A 403 -19.16 -16.26 25.72
CA ARG A 403 -20.46 -16.30 25.05
C ARG A 403 -21.15 -14.94 25.05
N GLY A 404 -21.86 -14.66 23.96
CA GLY A 404 -22.66 -13.44 23.82
C GLY A 404 -21.84 -12.15 23.79
N VAL A 405 -22.50 -11.05 24.15
CA VAL A 405 -21.90 -9.70 24.23
C VAL A 405 -22.27 -9.07 25.57
N LEU A 406 -21.57 -7.99 25.91
CA LEU A 406 -21.95 -7.14 27.03
C LEU A 406 -23.29 -6.48 26.71
N MET A 407 -24.16 -6.39 27.72
CA MET A 407 -25.45 -5.74 27.59
C MET A 407 -25.33 -4.26 27.94
N PRO A 408 -26.37 -3.44 27.64
CA PRO A 408 -26.35 -2.03 28.03
C PRO A 408 -25.96 -1.87 29.49
N TRP A 409 -25.06 -0.91 29.73
CA TRP A 409 -24.56 -0.52 31.04
C TRP A 409 -23.56 -1.46 31.73
N ASP A 410 -23.18 -2.56 31.10
CA ASP A 410 -22.23 -3.50 31.70
C ASP A 410 -20.82 -2.89 31.82
N ALA A 411 -20.06 -3.42 32.79
CA ALA A 411 -18.70 -2.98 33.10
C ALA A 411 -17.71 -3.38 31.99
N PRO A 412 -16.53 -2.74 31.92
CA PRO A 412 -15.52 -3.04 30.91
C PRO A 412 -15.09 -4.51 30.86
N ALA A 413 -14.92 -5.03 29.64
CA ALA A 413 -14.48 -6.39 29.38
C ALA A 413 -12.96 -6.58 29.56
N ILE A 414 -12.18 -5.55 29.23
CA ILE A 414 -10.72 -5.54 29.39
C ILE A 414 -10.41 -5.32 30.86
N ARG A 415 -9.64 -6.23 31.45
CA ARG A 415 -9.32 -6.17 32.88
C ARG A 415 -8.22 -5.13 33.14
N PRO A 416 -8.21 -4.51 34.33
CA PRO A 416 -7.09 -3.68 34.76
C PRO A 416 -5.77 -4.45 34.67
N GLY A 417 -4.76 -3.84 34.05
CA GLY A 417 -3.42 -4.42 33.89
C GLY A 417 -3.19 -5.23 32.62
N GLU A 418 -4.23 -5.53 31.82
CA GLU A 418 -4.04 -6.08 30.48
C GLU A 418 -3.36 -5.05 29.57
N VAL A 419 -2.26 -5.45 28.93
CA VAL A 419 -1.50 -4.57 28.02
C VAL A 419 -2.19 -4.55 26.67
N THR A 420 -2.69 -3.38 26.27
CA THR A 420 -3.46 -3.20 25.04
C THR A 420 -2.64 -2.59 23.91
N MET A 421 -3.08 -2.81 22.67
CA MET A 421 -2.50 -2.23 21.46
C MET A 421 -2.31 -0.70 21.54
N PRO A 422 -3.34 0.12 21.85
CA PRO A 422 -3.16 1.56 22.01
C PRO A 422 -2.17 1.94 23.12
N ALA A 423 -2.13 1.21 24.24
CA ALA A 423 -1.17 1.47 25.31
C ALA A 423 0.29 1.20 24.85
N LEU A 424 0.51 0.13 24.07
CA LEU A 424 1.81 -0.17 23.46
C LEU A 424 2.22 0.92 22.47
N LEU A 425 1.32 1.30 21.57
CA LEU A 425 1.59 2.34 20.57
C LEU A 425 1.86 3.70 21.22
N LYS A 426 1.13 4.05 22.26
CA LYS A 426 1.37 5.26 23.06
C LYS A 426 2.76 5.24 23.70
N LYS A 427 3.19 4.12 24.27
CA LYS A 427 4.57 3.94 24.77
C LYS A 427 5.60 4.07 23.64
N ALA A 428 5.25 3.71 22.42
CA ALA A 428 6.07 3.87 21.22
C ALA A 428 6.13 5.32 20.69
N GLY A 429 5.42 6.27 21.33
CA GLY A 429 5.37 7.67 20.92
C GLY A 429 4.25 8.01 19.94
N TYR A 430 3.24 7.16 19.79
CA TYR A 430 2.06 7.48 18.97
C TYR A 430 1.08 8.34 19.75
N THR A 431 0.46 9.29 19.05
CA THR A 431 -0.86 9.79 19.48
C THR A 431 -1.93 8.78 19.07
N THR A 432 -2.95 8.57 19.90
CA THR A 432 -3.90 7.47 19.72
C THR A 432 -5.34 7.97 19.80
N ALA A 433 -6.18 7.59 18.84
CA ALA A 433 -7.60 7.94 18.83
C ALA A 433 -8.49 6.74 18.54
N CYS A 434 -9.58 6.63 19.29
CA CYS A 434 -10.69 5.72 19.03
C CYS A 434 -11.89 6.53 18.55
N ILE A 435 -12.42 6.23 17.36
CA ILE A 435 -13.55 6.96 16.78
C ILE A 435 -14.61 5.97 16.32
N GLY A 436 -15.84 6.14 16.79
CA GLY A 436 -16.98 5.28 16.49
C GLY A 436 -17.26 4.23 17.57
N LYS A 437 -17.78 3.06 17.16
CA LYS A 437 -18.32 2.04 18.07
C LYS A 437 -17.26 1.48 19.02
N TRP A 438 -17.52 1.52 20.32
CA TRP A 438 -16.63 0.93 21.35
C TRP A 438 -16.96 -0.54 21.64
N HIS A 439 -18.12 -0.79 22.25
CA HIS A 439 -18.66 -2.11 22.59
C HIS A 439 -17.78 -2.95 23.52
N LEU A 440 -16.96 -2.34 24.38
CA LEU A 440 -16.15 -3.07 25.37
C LEU A 440 -16.47 -2.64 26.82
N GLY A 441 -17.59 -1.95 27.03
CA GLY A 441 -18.13 -1.57 28.33
C GLY A 441 -17.51 -0.29 28.92
N PHE A 442 -18.19 0.24 29.93
CA PHE A 442 -17.81 1.47 30.64
C PHE A 442 -18.14 1.34 32.14
N HIS A 443 -17.46 2.14 32.96
CA HIS A 443 -17.89 2.45 34.30
C HIS A 443 -18.76 3.70 34.26
N TRP A 444 -20.07 3.47 34.36
CA TRP A 444 -21.08 4.53 34.34
C TRP A 444 -21.17 5.27 35.68
N PRO A 445 -21.41 6.59 35.68
CA PRO A 445 -21.44 7.40 36.89
C PRO A 445 -22.79 7.25 37.61
N TRP A 446 -23.05 6.08 38.19
CA TRP A 446 -24.28 5.84 38.93
C TRP A 446 -24.40 6.76 40.16
N LYS A 447 -25.61 7.27 40.42
CA LYS A 447 -25.96 7.79 41.74
C LYS A 447 -26.05 6.64 42.75
N GLU A 448 -25.93 6.98 44.03
CA GLU A 448 -26.03 6.01 45.12
C GLU A 448 -27.31 5.17 45.02
N GLY A 449 -27.16 3.85 45.21
CA GLY A 449 -28.27 2.90 45.09
C GLY A 449 -28.62 2.46 43.66
N TYR A 450 -27.98 2.98 42.61
CA TYR A 450 -28.16 2.51 41.23
C TYR A 450 -26.97 1.69 40.73
N SER A 451 -27.23 0.84 39.73
CA SER A 451 -26.23 -0.01 39.08
C SER A 451 -26.78 -0.56 37.76
N SER A 452 -25.89 -1.13 36.92
CA SER A 452 -26.29 -1.83 35.67
C SER A 452 -27.45 -2.81 35.89
N ARG A 453 -27.35 -3.62 36.96
CA ARG A 453 -28.37 -4.64 37.29
C ARG A 453 -29.76 -4.04 37.53
N ARG A 454 -29.83 -2.84 38.13
CA ARG A 454 -31.09 -2.12 38.40
C ARG A 454 -31.57 -1.30 37.19
N ALA A 455 -30.68 -1.05 36.23
CA ALA A 455 -30.95 -0.27 35.03
C ALA A 455 -31.35 -1.15 33.82
N ARG A 456 -31.52 -2.46 34.01
CA ARG A 456 -31.79 -3.42 32.95
C ARG A 456 -32.91 -4.39 33.32
N SER A 457 -33.76 -4.71 32.35
CA SER A 457 -34.73 -5.79 32.42
C SER A 457 -34.55 -6.70 31.22
N GLY A 458 -34.14 -7.95 31.49
CA GLY A 458 -33.68 -8.86 30.44
C GLY A 458 -32.50 -8.28 29.66
N GLY A 459 -32.58 -8.27 28.33
CA GLY A 459 -31.57 -7.70 27.43
C GLY A 459 -31.75 -6.22 27.09
N HIS A 460 -32.68 -5.51 27.76
CA HIS A 460 -33.07 -4.15 27.41
C HIS A 460 -32.85 -3.20 28.58
N SER A 461 -32.38 -2.00 28.26
CA SER A 461 -32.27 -0.91 29.22
C SER A 461 -33.66 -0.43 29.68
N ILE A 462 -33.78 -0.24 30.98
CA ILE A 462 -34.87 0.48 31.63
C ILE A 462 -34.37 1.73 32.36
N ALA A 463 -33.10 2.09 32.13
CA ALA A 463 -32.44 3.22 32.76
C ALA A 463 -33.19 4.53 32.47
N THR A 464 -33.16 5.44 33.44
CA THR A 464 -33.57 6.83 33.23
C THR A 464 -32.40 7.76 33.55
N ASN A 465 -32.45 8.95 32.98
CA ASN A 465 -31.46 10.00 33.14
C ASN A 465 -31.13 10.29 34.61
N ASN A 466 -32.14 10.22 35.48
CA ASN A 466 -32.01 10.51 36.90
C ASN A 466 -31.19 9.49 37.69
N MET A 467 -30.89 8.32 37.12
CA MET A 467 -30.07 7.27 37.76
C MET A 467 -28.57 7.57 37.75
N PHE A 468 -28.14 8.57 36.97
CA PHE A 468 -26.74 8.91 36.76
C PHE A 468 -26.40 10.30 37.34
N ASP A 469 -25.14 10.45 37.74
CA ASP A 469 -24.51 11.71 38.13
C ASP A 469 -23.58 12.17 37.01
N TRP A 470 -24.13 12.89 36.03
CA TRP A 470 -23.39 13.34 34.84
C TRP A 470 -22.31 14.39 35.12
N THR A 471 -22.21 14.89 36.36
CA THR A 471 -21.07 15.76 36.75
C THR A 471 -19.76 14.95 36.82
N ARG A 472 -19.87 13.64 37.09
CA ARG A 472 -18.75 12.70 37.19
C ARG A 472 -18.36 12.12 35.82
N PRO A 473 -17.09 11.74 35.64
CA PRO A 473 -16.61 11.14 34.40
C PRO A 473 -17.18 9.74 34.17
N ILE A 474 -17.44 9.44 32.89
CA ILE A 474 -17.58 8.07 32.38
C ILE A 474 -16.17 7.49 32.26
N THR A 475 -15.86 6.43 33.01
CA THR A 475 -14.51 5.87 33.07
C THR A 475 -14.47 4.42 32.56
N GLY A 476 -13.29 3.78 32.56
CA GLY A 476 -13.15 2.38 32.15
C GLY A 476 -13.27 2.11 30.64
N GLY A 477 -13.59 3.12 29.84
CA GLY A 477 -13.68 3.04 28.37
C GLY A 477 -12.33 3.21 27.66
N PRO A 478 -12.32 3.70 26.40
CA PRO A 478 -11.13 3.78 25.56
C PRO A 478 -9.92 4.49 26.21
N LEU A 479 -10.16 5.59 26.94
CA LEU A 479 -9.08 6.33 27.59
C LEU A 479 -8.37 5.52 28.69
N ALA A 480 -9.09 4.64 29.37
CA ALA A 480 -8.54 3.82 30.45
C ALA A 480 -7.59 2.73 29.93
N ILE A 481 -7.68 2.39 28.65
CA ILE A 481 -6.87 1.35 28.01
C ILE A 481 -5.83 1.93 27.03
N GLY A 482 -5.52 3.23 27.10
CA GLY A 482 -4.37 3.80 26.40
C GLY A 482 -4.68 4.70 25.20
N PHE A 483 -5.95 4.86 24.79
CA PHE A 483 -6.29 5.89 23.80
C PHE A 483 -6.16 7.30 24.41
N ASP A 484 -5.66 8.28 23.66
CA ASP A 484 -5.59 9.68 24.09
C ASP A 484 -6.92 10.40 23.93
N THR A 485 -7.68 10.02 22.90
CA THR A 485 -8.97 10.64 22.59
C THR A 485 -10.01 9.62 22.18
N TYR A 486 -11.27 9.91 22.50
CA TYR A 486 -12.42 9.11 22.10
C TYR A 486 -13.57 9.98 21.59
N PHE A 487 -14.20 9.56 20.50
CA PHE A 487 -15.47 10.12 20.06
C PHE A 487 -16.32 9.03 19.41
N GLY A 488 -17.50 8.74 19.95
CA GLY A 488 -18.36 7.71 19.38
C GLY A 488 -19.52 7.34 20.28
N ASP A 489 -20.07 6.16 20.05
CA ASP A 489 -21.13 5.54 20.83
C ASP A 489 -20.63 4.18 21.37
N ASP A 490 -21.25 3.67 22.43
CA ASP A 490 -20.91 2.33 22.92
C ASP A 490 -21.32 1.27 21.89
N VAL A 491 -22.62 1.20 21.63
CA VAL A 491 -23.24 0.42 20.56
C VAL A 491 -24.39 1.29 20.03
N PRO A 492 -24.56 1.43 18.70
CA PRO A 492 -25.46 2.44 18.15
C PRO A 492 -26.91 2.25 18.62
N ASN A 493 -27.32 1.01 18.86
CA ASN A 493 -28.68 0.66 19.27
C ASN A 493 -28.85 0.41 20.78
N PHE A 494 -27.82 0.71 21.58
CA PHE A 494 -27.87 0.70 23.04
C PHE A 494 -27.84 2.15 23.57
N PRO A 495 -28.51 2.44 24.69
CA PRO A 495 -28.30 3.72 25.36
C PRO A 495 -26.90 3.75 26.04
N PRO A 496 -26.31 4.95 26.23
CA PRO A 496 -26.91 6.26 25.99
C PRO A 496 -27.03 6.59 24.49
N TYR A 497 -28.17 7.15 24.09
CA TYR A 497 -28.43 7.56 22.71
C TYR A 497 -27.85 8.96 22.46
N ALA A 498 -26.53 9.07 22.60
CA ALA A 498 -25.75 10.27 22.46
C ALA A 498 -24.29 9.90 22.12
N PHE A 499 -23.53 10.85 21.58
CA PHE A 499 -22.09 10.66 21.48
C PHE A 499 -21.44 10.85 22.85
N ILE A 500 -20.43 10.02 23.10
CA ILE A 500 -19.46 10.18 24.17
C ILE A 500 -18.22 10.82 23.54
N GLU A 501 -17.78 11.93 24.11
CA GLU A 501 -16.52 12.58 23.78
C GLU A 501 -15.62 12.48 25.01
N ASN A 502 -14.51 11.76 24.86
CA ASN A 502 -13.58 11.40 25.92
C ASN A 502 -14.29 10.67 27.08
N ASP A 503 -14.65 11.39 28.13
CA ASP A 503 -15.24 10.87 29.37
C ASP A 503 -16.61 11.51 29.70
N ARG A 504 -17.24 12.21 28.73
CA ARG A 504 -18.55 12.87 28.90
C ARG A 504 -19.46 12.65 27.70
N LEU A 505 -20.76 12.81 27.91
CA LEU A 505 -21.72 12.94 26.81
C LEU A 505 -21.55 14.32 26.15
N THR A 506 -21.77 14.41 24.84
CA THR A 506 -21.69 15.68 24.08
C THR A 506 -22.94 16.57 24.24
N CYS A 507 -23.82 16.23 25.18
CA CYS A 507 -25.09 16.91 25.41
C CYS A 507 -25.53 16.77 26.86
N ASP A 508 -26.45 17.63 27.29
CA ASP A 508 -27.24 17.42 28.49
C ASP A 508 -28.30 16.33 28.21
N PRO A 509 -28.19 15.15 28.84
CA PRO A 509 -29.03 14.02 28.49
C PRO A 509 -30.48 14.19 28.96
N VAL A 510 -31.41 13.67 28.16
CA VAL A 510 -32.84 13.50 28.48
C VAL A 510 -33.24 12.03 28.33
N ASP A 511 -34.39 11.62 28.88
CA ASP A 511 -34.92 10.28 28.66
C ASP A 511 -35.45 10.13 27.23
N ILE A 512 -34.86 9.20 26.47
CA ILE A 512 -35.27 8.86 25.11
C ILE A 512 -35.96 7.50 25.10
N LEU A 513 -37.13 7.43 24.44
CA LEU A 513 -37.87 6.20 24.26
C LEU A 513 -37.61 5.60 22.86
N PRO A 514 -37.64 4.28 22.69
CA PRO A 514 -37.45 3.64 21.38
C PRO A 514 -38.35 4.21 20.26
N LYS A 515 -39.61 4.54 20.58
CA LYS A 515 -40.57 5.12 19.64
C LYS A 515 -40.16 6.50 19.10
N ASP A 516 -39.27 7.20 19.79
CA ASP A 516 -38.84 8.56 19.44
C ASP A 516 -37.72 8.56 18.39
N MET A 517 -37.08 7.40 18.14
CA MET A 517 -35.93 7.25 17.25
C MET A 517 -36.23 6.46 15.97
N THR A 518 -37.46 5.99 15.77
CA THR A 518 -37.84 5.25 14.56
C THR A 518 -38.07 6.20 13.39
N SER A 519 -37.41 5.95 12.26
CA SER A 519 -37.53 6.72 11.01
C SER A 519 -37.96 5.85 9.82
N ILE A 520 -38.25 6.47 8.68
CA ILE A 520 -38.60 5.77 7.44
C ILE A 520 -37.41 4.91 6.97
N GLY A 521 -37.65 3.62 6.74
CA GLY A 521 -36.62 2.69 6.30
C GLY A 521 -35.83 2.03 7.43
N PHE A 522 -36.11 2.37 8.69
CA PHE A 522 -35.53 1.74 9.87
C PHE A 522 -35.70 0.21 9.86
N ARG A 523 -34.60 -0.53 9.96
CA ARG A 523 -34.61 -1.99 10.10
C ARG A 523 -33.64 -2.45 11.19
N GLY A 524 -34.16 -2.88 12.33
CA GLY A 524 -33.34 -3.38 13.44
C GLY A 524 -34.06 -3.34 14.79
N SER A 525 -33.31 -3.67 15.85
CA SER A 525 -33.79 -3.64 17.23
C SER A 525 -33.17 -2.47 18.00
N ILE A 526 -33.94 -1.88 18.92
CA ILE A 526 -33.51 -0.86 19.88
C ILE A 526 -33.56 -1.46 21.29
N HIS A 527 -32.47 -1.40 22.04
CA HIS A 527 -32.33 -2.11 23.32
C HIS A 527 -32.86 -1.33 24.53
N GLY A 528 -34.11 -0.86 24.42
CA GLY A 528 -34.85 -0.24 25.52
C GLY A 528 -34.72 1.28 25.60
N LYS A 529 -35.21 1.88 26.68
CA LYS A 529 -35.13 3.33 26.92
C LYS A 529 -33.83 3.71 27.62
N GLY A 530 -33.43 4.97 27.56
CA GLY A 530 -32.29 5.44 28.32
C GLY A 530 -31.99 6.92 28.12
N PRO A 531 -30.98 7.45 28.83
CA PRO A 531 -30.48 8.79 28.60
C PRO A 531 -29.99 8.96 27.16
N GLY A 532 -30.14 10.14 26.58
CA GLY A 532 -29.66 10.44 25.25
C GLY A 532 -29.83 11.91 24.89
N GLN A 533 -29.40 12.29 23.70
CA GLN A 533 -29.54 13.64 23.20
C GLN A 533 -31.00 13.88 22.75
N SER A 534 -31.57 15.03 23.11
CA SER A 534 -32.89 15.43 22.60
C SER A 534 -32.88 15.45 21.05
N GLY A 535 -33.87 14.80 20.44
CA GLY A 535 -33.97 14.66 18.97
C GLY A 535 -32.93 13.72 18.34
N TRP A 536 -32.41 12.74 19.09
CA TRP A 536 -31.46 11.77 18.56
C TRP A 536 -32.05 10.93 17.41
N THR A 537 -31.25 10.72 16.37
CA THR A 537 -31.57 9.85 15.23
C THR A 537 -30.35 9.04 14.83
N PHE A 538 -30.54 7.80 14.35
CA PHE A 538 -29.42 6.90 14.01
C PHE A 538 -28.70 7.33 12.73
N GLU A 539 -29.37 8.01 11.80
CA GLU A 539 -28.81 8.48 10.52
C GLU A 539 -27.62 9.41 10.72
N ARG A 540 -27.52 10.07 11.89
CA ARG A 540 -26.45 11.02 12.19
C ARG A 540 -25.13 10.36 12.60
N VAL A 541 -25.17 9.10 13.01
CA VAL A 541 -24.01 8.40 13.62
C VAL A 541 -22.87 8.27 12.62
N MET A 542 -23.10 7.59 11.50
CA MET A 542 -22.08 7.35 10.47
C MET A 542 -21.43 8.65 9.94
N PRO A 543 -22.19 9.69 9.55
CA PRO A 543 -21.61 10.97 9.14
C PRO A 543 -20.75 11.63 10.24
N ALA A 544 -21.20 11.63 11.50
CA ALA A 544 -20.49 12.29 12.59
C ALA A 544 -19.15 11.61 12.91
N ILE A 545 -19.14 10.28 13.02
CA ILE A 545 -17.90 9.53 13.32
C ILE A 545 -16.93 9.59 12.14
N THR A 546 -17.41 9.55 10.90
CA THR A 546 -16.55 9.70 9.71
C THR A 546 -15.93 11.09 9.65
N LYS A 547 -16.73 12.14 9.85
CA LYS A 547 -16.24 13.52 9.92
C LYS A 547 -15.18 13.67 11.01
N ARG A 548 -15.38 13.06 12.19
CA ARG A 548 -14.40 13.12 13.28
C ARG A 548 -13.10 12.39 12.94
N ALA A 549 -13.18 11.22 12.31
CA ALA A 549 -12.01 10.46 11.88
C ALA A 549 -11.17 11.24 10.85
N VAL A 550 -11.82 11.85 9.86
CA VAL A 550 -11.16 12.74 8.89
C VAL A 550 -10.51 13.94 9.58
N ALA A 551 -11.22 14.61 10.50
CA ALA A 551 -10.68 15.74 11.24
C ALA A 551 -9.49 15.37 12.13
N TYR A 552 -9.49 14.16 12.70
CA TYR A 552 -8.36 13.64 13.45
C TYR A 552 -7.12 13.47 12.57
N ILE A 553 -7.26 12.83 11.39
CA ILE A 553 -6.16 12.68 10.43
C ILE A 553 -5.60 14.05 10.05
N ASP A 554 -6.46 15.03 9.74
CA ASP A 554 -6.03 16.40 9.39
C ASP A 554 -5.24 17.09 10.48
N THR A 555 -5.63 16.86 11.73
CA THR A 555 -5.00 17.51 12.88
C THR A 555 -3.72 16.80 13.31
N ALA A 556 -3.66 15.48 13.11
CA ALA A 556 -2.53 14.65 13.52
C ALA A 556 -1.41 14.65 12.47
N SER A 557 -1.74 14.61 11.18
CA SER A 557 -0.76 14.44 10.08
C SER A 557 0.30 15.55 9.95
N PRO A 558 0.03 16.83 10.25
CA PRO A 558 1.05 17.89 10.19
C PRO A 558 2.12 17.80 11.29
N LYS A 559 1.98 16.88 12.25
CA LYS A 559 2.90 16.72 13.38
C LYS A 559 3.98 15.69 13.03
N ASP A 560 5.18 15.87 13.55
CA ASP A 560 6.27 14.87 13.43
C ASP A 560 6.03 13.60 14.26
N THR A 561 4.97 13.58 15.07
CA THR A 561 4.56 12.44 15.91
C THR A 561 3.65 11.51 15.11
N PRO A 562 3.95 10.19 15.03
CA PRO A 562 3.06 9.25 14.36
C PRO A 562 1.72 9.14 15.09
N PHE A 563 0.66 8.79 14.36
CA PHE A 563 -0.66 8.59 14.94
C PHE A 563 -1.23 7.20 14.70
N PHE A 564 -2.04 6.75 15.64
CA PHE A 564 -2.86 5.55 15.56
C PHE A 564 -4.33 5.94 15.60
N LEU A 565 -5.05 5.62 14.52
CA LEU A 565 -6.49 5.78 14.44
C LEU A 565 -7.17 4.42 14.41
N TRP A 566 -7.95 4.15 15.45
CA TRP A 566 -8.95 3.08 15.48
C TRP A 566 -10.30 3.66 15.06
N PHE A 567 -10.68 3.49 13.80
CA PHE A 567 -11.96 3.94 13.28
C PHE A 567 -12.94 2.78 13.16
N ALA A 568 -13.85 2.65 14.13
CA ALA A 568 -14.84 1.59 14.17
C ALA A 568 -16.20 2.10 13.69
N THR A 569 -16.57 1.77 12.45
CA THR A 569 -17.87 2.18 11.89
C THR A 569 -19.02 1.45 12.58
N THR A 570 -20.24 1.98 12.46
CA THR A 570 -21.48 1.33 12.96
C THR A 570 -22.30 0.68 11.85
N SER A 571 -21.75 0.64 10.63
CA SER A 571 -22.40 0.11 9.43
C SER A 571 -21.70 -1.16 8.93
N PRO A 572 -22.43 -2.11 8.31
CA PRO A 572 -23.88 -2.14 8.07
C PRO A 572 -24.73 -2.74 9.23
N HIS A 573 -24.22 -2.78 10.47
CA HIS A 573 -24.94 -3.25 11.65
C HIS A 573 -26.32 -2.59 11.84
N THR A 574 -27.24 -3.32 12.48
CA THR A 574 -28.58 -2.81 12.78
C THR A 574 -28.58 -1.76 13.90
N PRO A 575 -29.43 -0.72 13.83
CA PRO A 575 -30.41 -0.45 12.79
C PRO A 575 -29.78 0.00 11.48
N VAL A 576 -30.27 -0.56 10.39
CA VAL A 576 -29.84 -0.20 9.03
C VAL A 576 -30.55 1.09 8.64
N VAL A 577 -29.81 2.20 8.65
CA VAL A 577 -30.33 3.57 8.44
C VAL A 577 -29.40 4.40 7.53
N PRO A 578 -29.20 4.01 6.26
CA PRO A 578 -28.46 4.83 5.31
C PRO A 578 -29.06 6.23 5.21
N THR A 579 -28.19 7.25 5.17
CA THR A 579 -28.64 8.63 4.98
C THR A 579 -29.28 8.79 3.59
N GLN A 580 -30.10 9.82 3.44
CA GLN A 580 -30.86 10.07 2.21
C GLN A 580 -29.99 10.07 0.93
N ALA A 581 -28.73 10.52 1.02
CA ALA A 581 -27.80 10.54 -0.12
C ALA A 581 -27.46 9.13 -0.66
N PHE A 582 -27.54 8.10 0.19
CA PHE A 582 -27.19 6.72 -0.15
C PHE A 582 -28.40 5.81 -0.41
N GLN A 583 -29.62 6.28 -0.13
CA GLN A 583 -30.83 5.51 -0.38
C GLN A 583 -31.02 5.26 -1.89
N ASN A 584 -31.37 4.02 -2.24
CA ASN A 584 -31.51 3.52 -3.61
C ASN A 584 -30.23 3.62 -4.46
N LYS A 585 -29.05 3.53 -3.84
CA LYS A 585 -27.76 3.51 -4.56
C LYS A 585 -27.23 2.10 -4.79
N SER A 586 -27.82 1.10 -4.13
CA SER A 586 -27.53 -0.31 -4.32
C SER A 586 -28.69 -1.05 -4.98
N ARG A 587 -28.44 -2.32 -5.33
CA ARG A 587 -29.47 -3.29 -5.75
C ARG A 587 -29.83 -4.27 -4.63
N ALA A 588 -29.54 -3.94 -3.37
CA ALA A 588 -29.81 -4.76 -2.18
C ALA A 588 -30.62 -4.00 -1.10
N GLY A 589 -31.40 -3.00 -1.52
CA GLY A 589 -32.21 -2.14 -0.66
C GLY A 589 -31.39 -1.39 0.39
N TYR A 590 -32.05 -1.00 1.50
CA TYR A 590 -31.43 -0.21 2.57
C TYR A 590 -30.16 -0.83 3.16
N TYR A 591 -30.04 -2.16 3.17
CA TYR A 591 -28.81 -2.83 3.62
C TYR A 591 -27.64 -2.56 2.68
N GLY A 592 -27.83 -2.81 1.39
CA GLY A 592 -26.79 -2.52 0.39
C GLY A 592 -26.46 -1.03 0.30
N ASP A 593 -27.46 -0.16 0.49
CA ASP A 593 -27.26 1.29 0.54
C ASP A 593 -26.36 1.69 1.72
N TYR A 594 -26.51 1.00 2.85
CA TYR A 594 -25.66 1.24 4.02
C TYR A 594 -24.24 0.73 3.81
N VAL A 595 -24.06 -0.39 3.09
CA VAL A 595 -22.73 -0.85 2.63
C VAL A 595 -22.07 0.18 1.69
N VAL A 596 -22.83 0.77 0.76
CA VAL A 596 -22.31 1.85 -0.10
C VAL A 596 -21.90 3.07 0.73
N GLN A 597 -22.64 3.40 1.79
CA GLN A 597 -22.24 4.46 2.73
C GLN A 597 -20.96 4.09 3.50
N THR A 598 -20.78 2.84 3.91
CA THR A 598 -19.52 2.35 4.52
C THR A 598 -18.34 2.54 3.57
N ASP A 599 -18.50 2.15 2.29
CA ASP A 599 -17.50 2.34 1.25
C ASP A 599 -17.12 3.82 1.08
N HIS A 600 -18.12 4.69 1.06
CA HIS A 600 -17.87 6.13 0.99
C HIS A 600 -17.06 6.64 2.18
N SER A 601 -17.39 6.21 3.41
CA SER A 601 -16.61 6.56 4.60
C SER A 601 -15.15 6.07 4.50
N VAL A 602 -14.91 4.87 3.98
CA VAL A 602 -13.53 4.38 3.71
C VAL A 602 -12.82 5.28 2.70
N GLY A 603 -13.52 5.69 1.63
CA GLY A 603 -13.02 6.65 0.65
C GLY A 603 -12.56 7.95 1.30
N GLN A 604 -13.35 8.52 2.20
CA GLN A 604 -13.00 9.76 2.91
C GLN A 604 -11.76 9.61 3.81
N ILE A 605 -11.54 8.45 4.43
CA ILE A 605 -10.32 8.16 5.18
C ILE A 605 -9.10 8.12 4.26
N VAL A 606 -9.19 7.40 3.13
CA VAL A 606 -8.11 7.32 2.14
C VAL A 606 -7.79 8.69 1.56
N GLU A 607 -8.80 9.47 1.19
CA GLU A 607 -8.63 10.84 0.69
C GLU A 607 -7.98 11.75 1.74
N ALA A 608 -8.34 11.64 3.02
CA ALA A 608 -7.71 12.37 4.11
C ALA A 608 -6.23 12.03 4.24
N LEU A 609 -5.85 10.75 4.18
CA LEU A 609 -4.44 10.34 4.23
C LEU A 609 -3.66 10.86 3.02
N LYS A 610 -4.25 10.80 1.81
CA LYS A 610 -3.60 11.26 0.57
C LYS A 610 -3.41 12.77 0.55
N ARG A 611 -4.43 13.55 0.90
CA ARG A 611 -4.35 15.03 0.88
C ARG A 611 -3.43 15.60 1.96
N ASN A 612 -3.21 14.86 3.05
CA ASN A 612 -2.23 15.21 4.07
C ASN A 612 -0.84 14.58 3.81
N HIS A 613 -0.63 13.99 2.62
CA HIS A 613 0.66 13.41 2.20
C HIS A 613 1.24 12.36 3.15
N CYS A 614 0.39 11.65 3.89
CA CYS A 614 0.82 10.63 4.85
C CYS A 614 0.40 9.21 4.47
N PHE A 615 -0.38 9.04 3.38
CA PHE A 615 -0.82 7.72 2.89
C PHE A 615 0.32 6.74 2.65
N ASP A 616 1.42 7.18 2.03
CA ASP A 616 2.52 6.28 1.65
C ASP A 616 3.26 5.70 2.86
N ASN A 617 3.35 6.44 3.96
CA ASN A 617 3.92 6.01 5.24
C ASN A 617 2.84 5.73 6.30
N THR A 618 1.71 5.16 5.88
CA THR A 618 0.65 4.70 6.78
C THR A 618 0.38 3.23 6.53
N LEU A 619 0.39 2.41 7.59
CA LEU A 619 -0.26 1.10 7.55
C LEU A 619 -1.77 1.30 7.69
N LEU A 620 -2.48 1.28 6.56
CA LEU A 620 -3.93 1.33 6.51
C LEU A 620 -4.50 -0.08 6.35
N ILE A 621 -5.39 -0.47 7.26
CA ILE A 621 -6.14 -1.73 7.23
C ILE A 621 -7.63 -1.42 7.20
N VAL A 622 -8.38 -2.10 6.32
CA VAL A 622 -9.85 -2.06 6.26
C VAL A 622 -10.36 -3.49 6.38
N THR A 623 -11.17 -3.77 7.41
CA THR A 623 -11.70 -5.12 7.69
C THR A 623 -13.06 -5.08 8.41
N SER A 624 -13.60 -6.23 8.81
CA SER A 624 -14.84 -6.35 9.62
C SER A 624 -14.62 -7.17 10.89
N ASP A 625 -15.44 -6.93 11.92
CA ASP A 625 -15.33 -7.63 13.20
C ASP A 625 -15.95 -9.03 13.22
N ASN A 626 -16.88 -9.31 12.30
CA ASN A 626 -17.47 -10.62 12.05
C ASN A 626 -18.19 -10.64 10.70
N GLY A 627 -18.74 -11.80 10.32
CA GLY A 627 -19.59 -11.95 9.14
C GLY A 627 -20.88 -11.12 9.18
N PRO A 628 -21.73 -11.20 8.14
CA PRO A 628 -22.92 -10.37 8.03
C PRO A 628 -23.97 -10.70 9.09
N SER A 629 -24.75 -9.72 9.51
CA SER A 629 -25.77 -9.92 10.56
C SER A 629 -26.93 -10.81 10.08
N PRO A 630 -27.69 -11.47 10.98
CA PRO A 630 -28.79 -12.36 10.57
C PRO A 630 -29.90 -11.70 9.75
N ILE A 631 -30.00 -10.36 9.75
CA ILE A 631 -30.98 -9.64 8.94
C ILE A 631 -30.80 -9.89 7.43
N VAL A 632 -29.59 -10.30 7.02
CA VAL A 632 -29.26 -10.54 5.62
C VAL A 632 -30.02 -11.69 4.98
N GLN A 633 -30.62 -12.59 5.77
CA GLN A 633 -31.47 -13.66 5.22
C GLN A 633 -32.62 -13.06 4.39
N ARG A 634 -33.24 -11.99 4.88
CA ARG A 634 -34.28 -11.25 4.14
C ARG A 634 -33.75 -10.52 2.93
N ILE A 635 -32.46 -10.14 2.94
CA ILE A 635 -31.81 -9.48 1.82
C ILE A 635 -31.52 -10.48 0.70
N ILE A 636 -31.08 -11.70 1.06
CA ILE A 636 -30.87 -12.78 0.09
C ILE A 636 -32.18 -13.13 -0.62
N GLU A 637 -33.26 -13.34 0.14
CA GLU A 637 -34.58 -13.68 -0.42
C GLU A 637 -35.15 -12.57 -1.33
N ALA A 638 -34.98 -11.30 -0.95
CA ALA A 638 -35.59 -10.17 -1.66
C ALA A 638 -34.77 -9.66 -2.85
N TYR A 639 -33.44 -9.78 -2.82
CA TYR A 639 -32.55 -9.12 -3.79
C TYR A 639 -31.55 -10.07 -4.47
N ASP A 640 -31.50 -11.34 -4.05
CA ASP A 640 -30.47 -12.30 -4.47
C ASP A 640 -29.04 -11.74 -4.33
N HIS A 641 -28.83 -10.92 -3.29
CA HIS A 641 -27.52 -10.50 -2.84
C HIS A 641 -27.01 -11.54 -1.83
N LEU A 642 -25.75 -11.94 -1.92
CA LEU A 642 -25.12 -12.91 -1.02
C LEU A 642 -24.04 -12.24 -0.17
N PRO A 643 -24.38 -11.67 1.01
CA PRO A 643 -23.41 -10.96 1.87
C PRO A 643 -22.23 -11.77 2.37
N ALA A 644 -22.38 -13.09 2.53
CA ALA A 644 -21.27 -14.00 2.83
C ALA A 644 -20.61 -14.61 1.58
N GLY A 645 -21.03 -14.20 0.38
CA GLY A 645 -20.64 -14.83 -0.88
C GLY A 645 -21.03 -16.31 -0.91
N GLN A 646 -20.10 -17.18 -1.30
CA GLN A 646 -20.28 -18.64 -1.30
C GLN A 646 -20.10 -19.28 0.09
N LEU A 647 -19.64 -18.52 1.09
CA LEU A 647 -19.32 -19.05 2.40
C LEU A 647 -20.59 -19.39 3.19
N ARG A 648 -20.51 -20.42 4.03
CA ARG A 648 -21.62 -20.88 4.87
C ARG A 648 -21.69 -20.12 6.18
N GLY A 649 -22.90 -19.90 6.71
CA GLY A 649 -23.11 -19.18 7.96
C GLY A 649 -23.12 -17.66 7.82
N MET A 650 -23.25 -17.01 8.97
CA MET A 650 -23.28 -15.55 9.16
C MET A 650 -22.88 -15.24 10.60
N LYS A 651 -22.89 -13.97 11.03
CA LYS A 651 -22.63 -13.57 12.42
C LYS A 651 -23.32 -14.51 13.41
N PHE A 652 -22.64 -14.84 14.50
CA PHE A 652 -22.92 -15.89 15.49
C PHE A 652 -22.53 -17.31 15.10
N ASP A 653 -22.32 -17.65 13.83
CA ASP A 653 -22.04 -19.03 13.40
C ASP A 653 -20.54 -19.38 13.38
N SER A 654 -20.20 -20.65 13.62
CA SER A 654 -18.80 -21.15 13.54
C SER A 654 -18.33 -21.41 12.10
N TRP A 655 -19.22 -21.32 11.12
CA TRP A 655 -18.91 -21.55 9.71
C TRP A 655 -18.19 -20.35 9.10
N GLU A 656 -17.51 -20.55 7.96
CA GLU A 656 -16.62 -19.57 7.33
C GLU A 656 -17.28 -18.19 7.16
N GLY A 657 -18.53 -18.12 6.75
CA GLY A 657 -19.29 -16.87 6.57
C GLY A 657 -19.60 -16.12 7.87
N GLY A 658 -19.36 -16.71 9.04
CA GLY A 658 -19.53 -16.06 10.35
C GLY A 658 -18.30 -15.30 10.82
N HIS A 659 -17.09 -15.67 10.37
CA HIS A 659 -15.83 -15.10 10.85
C HIS A 659 -14.79 -14.82 9.74
N ARG A 660 -14.92 -15.38 8.53
CA ARG A 660 -14.11 -14.94 7.38
C ARG A 660 -14.66 -13.60 6.87
N VAL A 661 -13.82 -12.59 6.85
CA VAL A 661 -14.18 -11.17 6.65
C VAL A 661 -13.40 -10.57 5.49
N PRO A 662 -13.91 -9.52 4.82
CA PRO A 662 -13.11 -8.78 3.84
C PRO A 662 -11.91 -8.14 4.53
N PHE A 663 -10.74 -8.13 3.87
CA PHE A 663 -9.54 -7.50 4.42
C PHE A 663 -8.69 -6.89 3.31
N ILE A 664 -8.35 -5.61 3.48
CA ILE A 664 -7.46 -4.84 2.61
C ILE A 664 -6.37 -4.22 3.47
N ALA A 665 -5.12 -4.26 3.01
CA ALA A 665 -4.01 -3.53 3.62
C ALA A 665 -3.28 -2.67 2.58
N SER A 666 -2.79 -1.50 2.99
CA SER A 666 -1.98 -0.62 2.17
C SER A 666 -0.90 0.01 3.02
N TRP A 667 0.35 -0.06 2.55
CA TRP A 667 1.50 0.68 3.10
C TRP A 667 2.58 0.78 1.99
N PRO A 668 2.44 1.75 1.09
CA PRO A 668 3.31 1.88 -0.08
C PRO A 668 4.81 1.92 0.25
N GLU A 669 5.24 2.68 1.27
CA GLU A 669 6.65 2.77 1.68
C GLU A 669 7.24 1.42 2.15
N ARG A 670 6.39 0.51 2.63
CA ARG A 670 6.81 -0.82 3.08
C ARG A 670 6.64 -1.91 2.01
N GLY A 671 6.08 -1.59 0.85
CA GLY A 671 5.87 -2.53 -0.25
C GLY A 671 4.51 -3.25 -0.22
N ILE A 672 3.61 -2.89 0.70
CA ILE A 672 2.22 -3.37 0.71
C ILE A 672 1.43 -2.52 -0.29
N SER A 673 1.58 -2.85 -1.57
CA SER A 673 0.99 -2.11 -2.69
C SER A 673 0.86 -2.99 -3.96
N GLY A 674 0.19 -2.44 -4.97
CA GLY A 674 0.22 -2.98 -6.34
C GLY A 674 -0.94 -3.92 -6.70
N GLY A 675 -1.99 -3.98 -5.89
CA GLY A 675 -3.21 -4.71 -6.20
C GLY A 675 -3.08 -6.22 -6.06
N LYS A 676 -2.18 -6.69 -5.18
CA LYS A 676 -1.90 -8.11 -5.04
C LYS A 676 -3.04 -8.81 -4.28
N ARG A 677 -3.52 -9.91 -4.85
CA ARG A 677 -4.35 -10.89 -4.16
C ARG A 677 -3.45 -11.77 -3.30
N ILE A 678 -3.81 -11.95 -2.03
CA ILE A 678 -3.12 -12.87 -1.11
C ILE A 678 -4.14 -13.89 -0.63
N ASP A 679 -3.84 -15.16 -0.87
CA ASP A 679 -4.69 -16.29 -0.46
C ASP A 679 -4.20 -16.94 0.85
N ASP A 680 -3.09 -16.47 1.41
CA ASP A 680 -2.56 -16.90 2.70
C ASP A 680 -3.49 -16.53 3.86
N PRO A 681 -3.72 -17.45 4.83
CA PRO A 681 -4.56 -17.17 5.99
C PRO A 681 -3.98 -16.13 6.95
N LEU A 682 -4.86 -15.28 7.50
CA LEU A 682 -4.55 -14.40 8.63
C LEU A 682 -5.68 -14.37 9.66
N LEU A 683 -5.34 -13.96 10.88
CA LEU A 683 -6.29 -13.79 11.98
C LEU A 683 -6.21 -12.36 12.51
N LEU A 684 -7.35 -11.69 12.74
CA LEU A 684 -7.33 -10.29 13.20
C LEU A 684 -6.65 -10.07 14.56
N THR A 685 -6.55 -11.11 15.40
CA THR A 685 -5.76 -11.08 16.65
C THR A 685 -4.29 -10.70 16.42
N ASP A 686 -3.74 -11.02 15.24
CA ASP A 686 -2.36 -10.76 14.85
C ASP A 686 -2.07 -9.27 14.62
N LEU A 687 -3.10 -8.43 14.49
CA LEU A 687 -2.93 -6.98 14.41
C LEU A 687 -2.23 -6.42 15.66
N TYR A 688 -2.39 -7.07 16.82
CA TYR A 688 -1.67 -6.67 18.04
C TYR A 688 -0.15 -6.79 17.89
N ALA A 689 0.37 -7.98 17.60
CA ALA A 689 1.80 -8.20 17.43
C ALA A 689 2.37 -7.43 16.23
N THR A 690 1.61 -7.38 15.13
CA THR A 690 2.03 -6.68 13.91
C THR A 690 2.16 -5.18 14.14
N THR A 691 1.19 -4.53 14.79
CA THR A 691 1.28 -3.08 15.06
C THR A 691 2.38 -2.75 16.05
N ALA A 692 2.64 -3.62 17.03
CA ALA A 692 3.77 -3.48 17.94
C ALA A 692 5.12 -3.59 17.20
N ALA A 693 5.28 -4.58 16.31
CA ALA A 693 6.46 -4.74 15.45
C ALA A 693 6.67 -3.51 14.56
N VAL A 694 5.60 -3.01 13.95
CA VAL A 694 5.60 -1.77 13.14
C VAL A 694 6.04 -0.56 13.94
N ALA A 695 5.61 -0.45 15.20
CA ALA A 695 5.99 0.63 16.10
C ALA A 695 7.39 0.46 16.74
N GLY A 696 8.02 -0.70 16.53
CA GLY A 696 9.31 -1.06 17.10
C GLY A 696 9.25 -1.29 18.61
N VAL A 697 8.17 -1.90 19.11
CA VAL A 697 7.99 -2.20 20.54
C VAL A 697 7.80 -3.69 20.73
N GLU A 698 8.47 -4.22 21.76
CA GLU A 698 8.29 -5.61 22.17
C GLU A 698 6.90 -5.84 22.75
N VAL A 699 6.26 -6.91 22.31
CA VAL A 699 5.03 -7.40 22.94
C VAL A 699 5.37 -8.27 24.14
N PRO A 700 4.48 -8.35 25.15
CA PRO A 700 4.52 -9.43 26.12
C PRO A 700 4.49 -10.79 25.42
N ASP A 701 4.98 -11.85 26.08
CA ASP A 701 4.92 -13.22 25.55
C ASP A 701 3.45 -13.66 25.38
N LEU A 702 2.90 -13.38 24.20
CA LEU A 702 1.52 -13.63 23.82
C LEU A 702 1.49 -14.65 22.68
N LYS A 703 1.04 -15.86 22.99
CA LYS A 703 1.00 -16.98 22.04
C LYS A 703 -0.12 -16.87 20.99
N ASP A 704 -1.13 -16.07 21.28
CA ASP A 704 -2.32 -15.97 20.45
C ASP A 704 -2.16 -14.98 19.27
N SER A 705 -1.16 -14.08 19.29
CA SER A 705 -0.93 -13.03 18.29
C SER A 705 0.45 -13.16 17.65
N LEU A 706 0.49 -13.24 16.32
CA LEU A 706 1.72 -13.37 15.52
C LEU A 706 1.95 -12.11 14.68
N ASP A 707 3.20 -11.76 14.38
CA ASP A 707 3.50 -10.69 13.43
C ASP A 707 3.21 -11.16 12.00
N MET A 708 2.17 -10.60 11.38
CA MET A 708 1.73 -10.95 10.02
C MET A 708 2.45 -10.15 8.92
N MET A 709 3.50 -9.38 9.22
CA MET A 709 4.14 -8.50 8.23
C MET A 709 4.59 -9.25 6.97
N GLU A 710 5.19 -10.44 7.12
CA GLU A 710 5.61 -11.26 5.97
C GLU A 710 4.40 -11.74 5.15
N THR A 711 3.29 -12.10 5.82
CA THR A 711 2.03 -12.41 5.14
C THR A 711 1.51 -11.20 4.36
N LEU A 712 1.53 -9.98 4.95
CA LEU A 712 1.08 -8.75 4.29
C LEU A 712 1.94 -8.37 3.07
N LEU A 713 3.22 -8.75 3.07
CA LEU A 713 4.13 -8.56 1.94
C LEU A 713 3.94 -9.61 0.82
N GLY A 714 3.17 -10.67 1.10
CA GLY A 714 2.95 -11.80 0.20
C GLY A 714 4.13 -12.79 0.19
N HIS A 715 4.84 -12.93 1.32
CA HIS A 715 5.94 -13.88 1.48
C HIS A 715 5.50 -15.21 2.13
N GLY A 716 4.20 -15.48 2.17
CA GLY A 716 3.59 -16.69 2.71
C GLY A 716 2.97 -16.50 4.09
N ALA A 717 2.09 -17.43 4.46
CA ALA A 717 1.39 -17.41 5.73
C ALA A 717 2.32 -17.62 6.94
N VAL A 718 2.36 -16.64 7.84
CA VAL A 718 2.91 -16.82 9.19
C VAL A 718 2.03 -17.74 10.04
N ARG A 719 0.70 -17.69 9.82
CA ARG A 719 -0.28 -18.43 10.61
C ARG A 719 -0.67 -19.73 9.92
N THR A 720 -0.39 -20.86 10.56
CA THR A 720 -0.81 -22.20 10.09
C THR A 720 -1.96 -22.78 10.93
N GLU A 721 -2.25 -22.17 12.08
CA GLU A 721 -3.27 -22.64 13.02
C GLU A 721 -4.01 -21.45 13.65
N MET A 722 -5.33 -21.58 13.81
CA MET A 722 -6.15 -20.55 14.46
C MET A 722 -7.36 -21.16 15.17
N VAL A 723 -7.76 -20.50 16.26
CA VAL A 723 -8.96 -20.84 17.02
C VAL A 723 -9.93 -19.68 16.98
N TYR A 724 -11.21 -19.96 16.78
CA TYR A 724 -12.28 -18.97 16.82
C TYR A 724 -13.49 -19.55 17.54
N HIS A 725 -14.39 -18.68 18.00
CA HIS A 725 -15.60 -19.12 18.67
C HIS A 725 -16.86 -18.42 18.15
N ASN A 726 -17.99 -19.07 18.36
CA ASN A 726 -19.29 -18.62 17.88
C ASN A 726 -20.11 -17.92 18.97
N GLY A 727 -21.36 -17.56 18.62
CA GLY A 727 -22.37 -16.96 19.50
C GLY A 727 -22.54 -17.61 20.88
N LYS A 728 -22.38 -18.93 20.92
CA LYS A 728 -22.67 -19.81 22.06
C LYS A 728 -21.40 -20.23 22.81
N GLY A 729 -20.22 -19.81 22.35
CA GLY A 729 -18.94 -20.21 22.92
C GLY A 729 -18.42 -21.56 22.44
N GLN A 730 -18.97 -22.11 21.36
CA GLN A 730 -18.42 -23.31 20.73
C GLN A 730 -17.20 -22.91 19.92
N LEU A 731 -16.16 -23.74 19.95
CA LEU A 731 -14.88 -23.44 19.32
C LEU A 731 -14.73 -24.13 17.97
N GLY A 732 -14.04 -23.45 17.07
CA GLY A 732 -13.48 -24.01 15.85
C GLY A 732 -11.96 -23.96 15.91
N LEU A 733 -11.31 -25.03 15.44
CA LEU A 733 -9.86 -25.08 15.19
C LEU A 733 -9.66 -25.26 13.69
N ARG A 734 -8.95 -24.32 13.08
CA ARG A 734 -8.38 -24.49 11.75
C ARG A 734 -6.89 -24.78 11.86
N GLN A 735 -6.43 -25.82 11.18
CA GLN A 735 -5.02 -26.13 10.99
C GLN A 735 -4.78 -26.39 9.51
N ASN A 736 -4.08 -25.48 8.84
CA ASN A 736 -3.99 -25.39 7.39
C ASN A 736 -5.39 -25.43 6.75
N ASP A 737 -5.66 -26.39 5.86
CA ASP A 737 -6.96 -26.51 5.19
C ASP A 737 -8.02 -27.25 6.03
N TRP A 738 -7.62 -27.93 7.11
CA TRP A 738 -8.54 -28.71 7.93
C TRP A 738 -9.21 -27.84 8.99
N VAL A 739 -10.53 -27.94 9.08
CA VAL A 739 -11.36 -27.21 10.05
C VAL A 739 -12.19 -28.19 10.86
N LEU A 740 -11.96 -28.20 12.18
CA LEU A 740 -12.77 -28.89 13.17
C LEU A 740 -13.67 -27.89 13.89
N LEU A 741 -14.99 -28.14 13.94
CA LEU A 741 -15.95 -27.32 14.68
C LEU A 741 -16.62 -28.14 15.79
N GLU A 742 -16.67 -27.60 17.02
CA GLU A 742 -17.47 -28.11 18.15
C GLU A 742 -18.98 -27.74 17.99
N GLY A 743 -19.47 -27.83 16.75
CA GLY A 743 -20.83 -27.45 16.32
C GLY A 743 -20.85 -26.15 15.48
N GLY A 744 -21.79 -26.07 14.54
CA GLY A 744 -21.91 -24.93 13.61
C GLY A 744 -22.75 -23.75 14.11
N GLY A 745 -23.17 -23.78 15.39
CA GLY A 745 -24.31 -23.00 15.89
C GLY A 745 -24.11 -21.48 15.97
N GLY A 746 -25.23 -20.80 16.27
CA GLY A 746 -25.33 -19.34 16.43
C GLY A 746 -26.73 -18.90 16.01
N ASN A 747 -27.07 -19.26 14.78
CA ASN A 747 -28.39 -19.13 14.17
C ASN A 747 -28.97 -20.51 13.82
N ARG A 748 -30.25 -20.55 13.46
CA ARG A 748 -30.85 -21.69 12.77
C ARG A 748 -30.63 -21.51 11.28
N GLU A 749 -29.90 -22.42 10.64
CA GLU A 749 -29.70 -22.39 9.20
C GLU A 749 -31.03 -22.69 8.48
N PRO A 750 -31.53 -21.78 7.62
CA PRO A 750 -32.85 -21.93 7.01
C PRO A 750 -32.86 -23.04 5.94
N GLU A 751 -33.99 -23.72 5.78
CA GLU A 751 -34.15 -24.86 4.89
C GLU A 751 -33.87 -24.51 3.42
N TRP A 752 -34.30 -23.33 2.97
CA TRP A 752 -34.04 -22.88 1.59
C TRP A 752 -32.54 -22.77 1.31
N ARG A 753 -31.73 -22.37 2.29
CA ARG A 753 -30.27 -22.26 2.14
C ARG A 753 -29.64 -23.65 2.05
N ARG A 754 -30.08 -24.56 2.92
CA ARG A 754 -29.64 -25.98 2.89
C ARG A 754 -29.86 -26.58 1.50
N LYS A 755 -31.05 -26.36 0.93
CA LYS A 755 -31.41 -26.80 -0.42
C LYS A 755 -30.59 -26.10 -1.51
N ARG A 756 -30.46 -24.76 -1.46
CA ARG A 756 -29.74 -23.96 -2.46
C ARG A 756 -28.26 -24.36 -2.59
N PHE A 757 -27.62 -24.71 -1.48
CA PHE A 757 -26.18 -25.01 -1.43
C PHE A 757 -25.87 -26.49 -1.15
N GLY A 758 -26.86 -27.39 -1.22
CA GLY A 758 -26.64 -28.84 -1.08
C GLY A 758 -26.03 -29.28 0.25
N ILE A 759 -26.36 -28.60 1.35
CA ILE A 759 -25.74 -28.83 2.67
C ILE A 759 -26.13 -30.20 3.25
N GLN A 760 -25.13 -30.96 3.70
CA GLN A 760 -25.29 -32.28 4.30
C GLN A 760 -24.95 -32.26 5.81
N SER A 761 -25.73 -33.00 6.61
CA SER A 761 -25.51 -33.18 8.06
C SER A 761 -25.32 -31.88 8.86
N PRO A 762 -26.22 -30.88 8.73
CA PRO A 762 -26.00 -29.53 9.27
C PRO A 762 -25.94 -29.45 10.80
N ASP A 763 -26.54 -30.43 11.49
CA ASP A 763 -26.77 -30.40 12.94
C ASP A 763 -25.84 -31.37 13.70
N ALA A 764 -24.77 -31.85 13.07
CA ALA A 764 -23.79 -32.73 13.72
C ALA A 764 -23.03 -32.01 14.85
N PRO A 765 -22.81 -32.66 16.01
CA PRO A 765 -22.15 -32.05 17.18
C PRO A 765 -20.66 -31.77 16.94
N ILE A 766 -20.02 -32.57 16.08
CA ILE A 766 -18.67 -32.34 15.57
C ILE A 766 -18.75 -32.28 14.05
N GLN A 767 -18.11 -31.27 13.46
CA GLN A 767 -18.02 -31.10 12.02
C GLN A 767 -16.54 -31.01 11.63
N LEU A 768 -16.19 -31.67 10.53
CA LEU A 768 -14.85 -31.61 9.95
C LEU A 768 -14.99 -31.26 8.48
N PHE A 769 -14.22 -30.29 8.02
CA PHE A 769 -14.16 -29.85 6.62
C PHE A 769 -12.69 -29.72 6.17
N ASN A 770 -12.46 -29.90 4.88
CA ASN A 770 -11.22 -29.51 4.21
C ASN A 770 -11.54 -28.34 3.27
N LEU A 771 -10.99 -27.15 3.55
CA LEU A 771 -11.30 -25.92 2.83
C LEU A 771 -10.70 -25.86 1.42
N SER A 772 -9.66 -26.66 1.12
CA SER A 772 -9.14 -26.77 -0.26
C SER A 772 -10.17 -27.39 -1.21
N ASP A 773 -11.01 -28.28 -0.67
CA ASP A 773 -11.99 -29.05 -1.43
C ASP A 773 -13.41 -28.47 -1.28
N ASP A 774 -13.73 -27.92 -0.11
CA ASP A 774 -15.07 -27.48 0.27
C ASP A 774 -15.04 -26.19 1.11
N LEU A 775 -14.67 -25.08 0.46
CA LEU A 775 -14.70 -23.74 1.07
C LEU A 775 -16.11 -23.31 1.53
N ALA A 776 -17.16 -23.88 0.93
CA ALA A 776 -18.55 -23.61 1.30
C ALA A 776 -19.05 -24.49 2.47
N GLN A 777 -18.22 -25.39 3.01
CA GLN A 777 -18.55 -26.28 4.14
C GLN A 777 -19.88 -27.02 3.94
N GLN A 778 -20.10 -27.55 2.74
CA GLN A 778 -21.30 -28.26 2.34
C GLN A 778 -21.37 -29.68 2.91
N VAL A 779 -20.23 -30.38 2.97
CA VAL A 779 -20.17 -31.80 3.32
C VAL A 779 -19.31 -32.01 4.55
N ASN A 780 -19.95 -32.37 5.68
CA ASN A 780 -19.21 -32.78 6.88
C ASN A 780 -18.55 -34.16 6.65
N VAL A 781 -17.22 -34.19 6.65
CA VAL A 781 -16.42 -35.41 6.41
C VAL A 781 -15.92 -36.09 7.70
N ALA A 782 -16.40 -35.67 8.88
CA ALA A 782 -15.94 -36.19 10.18
C ALA A 782 -16.04 -37.73 10.31
N SER A 783 -17.11 -38.34 9.79
CA SER A 783 -17.28 -39.80 9.82
C SER A 783 -16.33 -40.56 8.89
N ARG A 784 -15.77 -39.86 7.88
CA ARG A 784 -14.82 -40.42 6.90
C ARG A 784 -13.36 -40.29 7.36
N HIS A 785 -13.07 -39.37 8.28
CA HIS A 785 -11.72 -39.08 8.79
C HIS A 785 -11.65 -39.05 10.34
N PRO A 786 -12.00 -40.15 11.02
CA PRO A 786 -12.06 -40.18 12.48
C PRO A 786 -10.70 -39.95 13.16
N GLU A 787 -9.59 -40.28 12.51
CA GLU A 787 -8.23 -39.97 12.97
C GLU A 787 -7.93 -38.47 12.95
N MET A 788 -8.34 -37.75 11.91
CA MET A 788 -8.18 -36.30 11.83
C MET A 788 -9.01 -35.60 12.90
N VAL A 789 -10.25 -36.05 13.14
CA VAL A 789 -11.10 -35.55 14.23
C VAL A 789 -10.40 -35.72 15.59
N ARG A 790 -9.84 -36.91 15.87
CA ARG A 790 -9.11 -37.16 17.12
C ARG A 790 -7.89 -36.26 17.26
N ALA A 791 -7.09 -36.11 16.20
CA ALA A 791 -5.88 -35.29 16.20
C ALA A 791 -6.19 -33.81 16.48
N LEU A 792 -7.11 -33.22 15.72
CA LEU A 792 -7.50 -31.82 15.89
C LEU A 792 -8.22 -31.57 17.22
N SER A 793 -9.03 -32.52 17.68
CA SER A 793 -9.68 -32.41 18.99
C SER A 793 -8.65 -32.42 20.11
N ALA A 794 -7.66 -33.31 20.05
CA ALA A 794 -6.56 -33.34 21.02
C ALA A 794 -5.75 -32.04 20.98
N ARG A 795 -5.42 -31.53 19.79
CA ARG A 795 -4.73 -30.24 19.63
C ARG A 795 -5.52 -29.08 20.23
N LEU A 796 -6.83 -28.99 19.97
CA LEU A 796 -7.70 -27.98 20.56
C LEU A 796 -7.71 -28.06 22.10
N GLN A 797 -7.69 -29.26 22.68
CA GLN A 797 -7.59 -29.42 24.14
C GLN A 797 -6.24 -28.96 24.71
N VAL A 798 -5.14 -29.11 23.97
CA VAL A 798 -3.82 -28.58 24.37
C VAL A 798 -3.85 -27.04 24.38
N ILE A 799 -4.36 -26.41 23.31
CA ILE A 799 -4.48 -24.94 23.19
C ILE A 799 -5.34 -24.37 24.33
N LYS A 800 -6.44 -25.06 24.67
CA LYS A 800 -7.32 -24.72 25.80
C LYS A 800 -6.58 -24.72 27.14
N ARG A 801 -5.68 -25.68 27.37
CA ARG A 801 -5.00 -25.89 28.67
C ARG A 801 -3.73 -25.07 28.84
N THR A 802 -2.93 -24.96 27.79
CA THR A 802 -1.52 -24.51 27.87
C THR A 802 -1.29 -23.14 27.24
N GLY A 803 -2.22 -22.69 26.39
CA GLY A 803 -1.97 -21.54 25.53
C GLY A 803 -1.06 -21.85 24.32
N ASP A 804 -0.51 -23.07 24.22
CA ASP A 804 0.39 -23.54 23.14
C ASP A 804 -0.33 -24.30 22.04
#